data_AF-A0A2E6HBM6-F1
#
_entry.id   AF-A0A2E6HBM6-F1
#
_cell.length_a   1.000
_cell.length_b   1.000
_cell.length_c   1.000
_cell.angle_alpha   90.00
_cell.angle_beta   90.00
_cell.angle_gamma   90.00
#
_symmetry.space_group_name_H-M   'P 1'
#
loop_
_entity.id
_entity.type
_entity.pdbx_description
1 polymer ?
#
loop_
_entity_poly.entity_id
_entity_poly.type
_entity_poly.pdbx_seq_one_letter_code
_entity_poly.pdbx_strand_id
1 'polypeptide(L)'
;MKSFIFLLIGFYPLVAFSCPKGVDEFGRIVEREIDNNLEAQVDAVTSAQIGVNNEAKLGVAGAGSQDSRIAAFDVDTVDEIHMVEREINAAATASTQDTKLFKPDLDSVDELEKADRKFLKYKREIKTSDEVVAEATRKKLPVDSAEYRSQIRSKPSVERFKSKYAKSQLEFENRRFISEIGKTPPGKKSVYFDVENSVLKDLNDNIFESKDLGDAAGNLFNSILYGKIKSDPKLATRLDGKYRDFKSMRFRFLLDEGEDATALNNALKKAYGEAAAEFEVKLSATGLKELWATRSGQTGNPRKWFLAGTGSNPLEANMAARQARGMLEEMGTSNRLVEYASRVDSLSKDIKDLEKIRTLLSRMPELKKAGVLVDSGNGKFILSKDMIGILRKTKRGDFSSLKDYRKAIRKQARGLFGVKLDKVAIDGMTKYFEGVDALSPPLFIRSRNGIDLSSANSGLVSVDFTGVGVDNAFEAMNGLLKATTEGAGNKKLVEGALKSIDDHVENVTESMNRSKRAFNDGTQHVSGAEKPAVFSGDDGMYFPDKPWTRSEKQKLVDKLGGEDPSKYRVTFVETKYKNGKPIPADLRSEYIVKAEKVEKAIRKAVTGLGEGQISPERAREMMIAIEYKPAQAGKSDWDILFGGKINHHEQTILRRSLEAIIEADH
;
A
#
# COMPACT_ATOMS: atom_id res chain seq x y z
N MET A 1 -42.83 -23.59 -45.21
CA MET A 1 -42.41 -24.39 -46.40
C MET A 1 -40.98 -24.83 -46.13
N LYS A 2 -40.74 -26.13 -45.91
CA LYS A 2 -40.06 -27.08 -46.84
C LYS A 2 -38.66 -26.58 -47.27
N SER A 3 -37.54 -27.30 -47.29
CA SER A 3 -37.05 -28.63 -46.91
C SER A 3 -35.55 -28.66 -47.33
N PHE A 4 -34.82 -29.75 -47.03
CA PHE A 4 -33.48 -30.19 -47.54
C PHE A 4 -32.23 -29.65 -46.81
N ILE A 5 -31.39 -30.44 -46.11
CA ILE A 5 -30.63 -31.71 -46.33
C ILE A 5 -29.34 -31.56 -47.16
N PHE A 6 -28.19 -31.78 -46.49
CA PHE A 6 -26.93 -32.45 -46.91
C PHE A 6 -26.06 -32.56 -45.64
N LEU A 7 -25.84 -33.69 -44.96
CA LEU A 7 -25.16 -34.97 -45.22
C LEU A 7 -23.64 -34.86 -45.51
N LEU A 8 -22.81 -35.24 -44.52
CA LEU A 8 -21.56 -35.97 -44.73
C LEU A 8 -21.16 -36.74 -43.46
N ILE A 9 -20.76 -37.99 -43.71
CA ILE A 9 -20.57 -39.14 -42.81
C ILE A 9 -19.08 -39.33 -42.54
N GLY A 10 -18.73 -39.84 -41.34
CA GLY A 10 -17.44 -40.47 -41.04
C GLY A 10 -17.50 -41.34 -39.79
N PHE A 11 -17.57 -42.67 -39.97
CA PHE A 11 -17.52 -43.77 -38.98
C PHE A 11 -16.15 -43.85 -38.25
N TYR A 12 -15.93 -44.41 -37.04
CA TYR A 12 -16.14 -45.78 -36.46
C TYR A 12 -15.58 -45.78 -34.98
N PRO A 13 -15.62 -46.84 -34.13
CA PRO A 13 -16.70 -47.73 -33.63
C PRO A 13 -16.95 -47.63 -32.10
N LEU A 14 -18.07 -48.23 -31.67
CA LEU A 14 -18.40 -48.65 -30.30
C LEU A 14 -17.52 -49.82 -29.80
N VAL A 15 -17.22 -49.81 -28.50
CA VAL A 15 -16.99 -51.02 -27.68
C VAL A 15 -18.05 -51.03 -26.57
N ALA A 16 -18.78 -52.13 -26.47
CA ALA A 16 -19.78 -52.38 -25.43
C ALA A 16 -19.13 -53.08 -24.23
N PHE A 17 -19.51 -52.72 -23.00
CA PHE A 17 -19.41 -53.59 -21.83
C PHE A 17 -20.60 -53.42 -20.88
N SER A 18 -20.99 -54.56 -20.34
CA SER A 18 -22.13 -54.87 -19.47
C SER A 18 -21.92 -54.48 -17.99
N CYS A 19 -23.03 -54.14 -17.32
CA CYS A 19 -23.31 -53.94 -15.88
C CYS A 19 -22.75 -55.02 -14.90
N PRO A 20 -22.95 -54.97 -13.55
CA PRO A 20 -23.30 -53.89 -12.60
C PRO A 20 -22.48 -53.91 -11.27
N LYS A 21 -22.38 -52.78 -10.55
CA LYS A 21 -22.14 -52.64 -9.08
C LYS A 21 -21.83 -51.17 -8.78
N GLY A 22 -22.75 -50.40 -8.21
CA GLY A 22 -22.46 -48.98 -7.95
C GLY A 22 -23.52 -48.18 -7.20
N VAL A 23 -24.51 -48.82 -6.57
CA VAL A 23 -25.56 -48.09 -5.84
C VAL A 23 -25.17 -47.83 -4.38
N ASP A 24 -24.33 -48.68 -3.77
CA ASP A 24 -23.91 -48.51 -2.35
C ASP A 24 -22.69 -47.59 -2.16
N GLU A 25 -21.94 -47.28 -3.21
CA GLU A 25 -20.78 -46.39 -3.15
C GLU A 25 -21.16 -44.92 -3.35
N PHE A 26 -22.25 -44.66 -4.08
CA PHE A 26 -22.77 -43.31 -4.31
C PHE A 26 -23.37 -42.70 -3.04
N GLY A 27 -24.02 -43.51 -2.19
CA GLY A 27 -24.57 -43.04 -0.91
C GLY A 27 -23.49 -42.57 0.07
N ARG A 28 -22.35 -43.28 0.15
CA ARG A 28 -21.24 -42.91 1.05
C ARG A 28 -20.44 -41.70 0.57
N ILE A 29 -20.42 -41.44 -0.74
CA ILE A 29 -19.80 -40.23 -1.30
C ILE A 29 -20.66 -39.01 -0.99
N VAL A 30 -21.99 -39.13 -1.08
CA VAL A 30 -22.92 -38.03 -0.78
C VAL A 30 -22.93 -37.66 0.71
N GLU A 31 -22.90 -38.63 1.63
CA GLU A 31 -22.81 -38.32 3.08
C GLU A 31 -21.47 -37.65 3.45
N ARG A 32 -20.36 -38.12 2.88
CA ARG A 32 -19.03 -37.52 3.12
C ARG A 32 -18.90 -36.11 2.53
N GLU A 33 -19.66 -35.80 1.47
CA GLU A 33 -19.69 -34.49 0.83
C GLU A 33 -20.66 -33.50 1.51
N ILE A 34 -21.64 -34.00 2.26
CA ILE A 34 -22.51 -33.20 3.14
C ILE A 34 -21.77 -32.81 4.42
N ASP A 35 -21.04 -33.74 5.05
CA ASP A 35 -20.27 -33.46 6.26
C ASP A 35 -19.12 -32.46 6.00
N ASN A 36 -18.41 -32.62 4.88
CA ASN A 36 -17.37 -31.66 4.46
C ASN A 36 -17.93 -30.26 4.13
N ASN A 37 -19.20 -30.17 3.71
CA ASN A 37 -19.85 -28.88 3.45
C ASN A 37 -20.36 -28.22 4.74
N LEU A 38 -20.71 -28.98 5.77
CA LEU A 38 -21.07 -28.44 7.08
C LEU A 38 -19.84 -27.90 7.83
N GLU A 39 -18.72 -28.63 7.81
CA GLU A 39 -17.46 -28.19 8.43
C GLU A 39 -16.91 -26.92 7.75
N ALA A 40 -16.96 -26.86 6.41
CA ALA A 40 -16.57 -25.66 5.65
C ALA A 40 -17.50 -24.45 5.87
N GLN A 41 -18.78 -24.67 6.19
CA GLN A 41 -19.70 -23.57 6.53
C GLN A 41 -19.47 -23.04 7.94
N VAL A 42 -19.12 -23.90 8.91
CA VAL A 42 -18.75 -23.49 10.27
C VAL A 42 -17.43 -22.72 10.26
N ASP A 43 -16.45 -23.15 9.46
CA ASP A 43 -15.17 -22.43 9.29
C ASP A 43 -15.35 -21.09 8.57
N ALA A 44 -16.27 -21.00 7.60
CA ALA A 44 -16.57 -19.76 6.89
C ALA A 44 -17.29 -18.72 7.77
N VAL A 45 -18.19 -19.16 8.66
CA VAL A 45 -18.85 -18.27 9.64
C VAL A 45 -17.86 -17.80 10.70
N THR A 46 -16.99 -18.68 11.19
CA THR A 46 -15.95 -18.33 12.17
C THR A 46 -14.90 -17.39 11.57
N SER A 47 -14.52 -17.59 10.31
CA SER A 47 -13.59 -16.70 9.58
C SER A 47 -14.20 -15.34 9.23
N ALA A 48 -15.52 -15.29 8.96
CA ALA A 48 -16.23 -14.03 8.72
C ALA A 48 -16.37 -13.20 10.01
N GLN A 49 -16.59 -13.83 11.16
CA GLN A 49 -16.66 -13.16 12.46
C GLN A 49 -15.30 -12.61 12.92
N ILE A 50 -14.20 -13.32 12.59
CA ILE A 50 -12.81 -12.92 12.92
C ILE A 50 -12.30 -11.83 11.95
N GLY A 51 -12.72 -11.86 10.68
CA GLY A 51 -12.35 -10.85 9.69
C GLY A 51 -12.91 -9.45 9.98
N VAL A 52 -14.11 -9.36 10.57
CA VAL A 52 -14.75 -8.07 10.92
C VAL A 52 -14.09 -7.42 12.15
N ASN A 53 -13.55 -8.20 13.10
CA ASN A 53 -12.91 -7.66 14.31
C ASN A 53 -11.43 -7.25 14.13
N ASN A 54 -10.76 -7.69 13.07
CA ASN A 54 -9.32 -7.46 12.87
C ASN A 54 -8.99 -6.22 12.01
N GLU A 55 -9.93 -5.68 11.23
CA GLU A 55 -9.68 -4.50 10.40
C GLU A 55 -9.65 -3.17 11.19
N ALA A 56 -10.11 -3.17 12.45
CA ALA A 56 -10.21 -1.99 13.31
C ALA A 56 -8.89 -1.56 14.01
N LYS A 57 -7.81 -2.38 14.01
CA LYS A 57 -6.64 -2.15 14.90
C LYS A 57 -5.31 -1.76 14.26
N LEU A 58 -5.19 -1.61 12.95
CA LEU A 58 -3.88 -1.36 12.31
C LEU A 58 -3.90 -0.17 11.32
N GLY A 59 -3.09 0.86 11.63
CA GLY A 59 -2.71 1.89 10.66
C GLY A 59 -1.94 3.09 11.24
N VAL A 60 -0.59 3.10 11.14
CA VAL A 60 0.25 4.30 11.37
C VAL A 60 1.41 4.39 10.35
N ALA A 61 1.67 5.63 9.92
CA ALA A 61 2.97 6.29 9.65
C ALA A 61 3.06 6.97 8.26
N GLY A 62 3.10 8.31 8.29
CA GLY A 62 3.17 9.26 7.17
C GLY A 62 4.57 9.37 6.54
N ALA A 63 4.72 9.68 5.24
CA ALA A 63 4.36 10.87 4.44
C ALA A 63 5.39 11.99 4.58
N GLY A 64 6.03 12.44 3.48
CA GLY A 64 6.93 13.60 3.37
C GLY A 64 6.98 14.45 2.05
N SER A 65 6.92 15.81 2.09
CA SER A 65 7.07 16.82 0.98
C SER A 65 7.99 18.05 1.11
N GLN A 66 8.41 18.62 -0.04
CA GLN A 66 9.26 19.80 -0.21
C GLN A 66 8.47 20.95 -0.83
N ASP A 67 8.90 22.16 -0.48
CA ASP A 67 9.08 23.35 -1.34
C ASP A 67 10.12 24.24 -0.62
N SER A 68 10.87 25.18 -1.20
CA SER A 68 11.01 25.81 -2.52
C SER A 68 12.25 26.75 -2.42
N ARG A 69 12.56 27.56 -3.45
CA ARG A 69 13.37 28.78 -3.29
C ARG A 69 12.83 29.91 -4.18
N ILE A 70 12.60 31.08 -3.58
CA ILE A 70 12.99 32.41 -4.08
C ILE A 70 13.57 33.22 -2.90
N ALA A 71 14.65 33.96 -3.21
CA ALA A 71 15.32 35.05 -2.50
C ALA A 71 16.15 34.76 -1.24
N ALA A 72 17.39 35.25 -1.31
CA ALA A 72 18.42 35.26 -0.28
C ALA A 72 18.20 36.41 0.72
N PHE A 73 18.49 36.18 2.00
CA PHE A 73 19.04 37.18 2.90
C PHE A 73 19.85 36.46 4.01
N ASP A 74 21.02 37.03 4.26
CA ASP A 74 22.00 36.69 5.30
C ASP A 74 21.46 37.05 6.69
N VAL A 75 22.00 36.41 7.74
CA VAL A 75 22.34 36.97 9.09
C VAL A 75 22.52 35.81 10.09
N ASP A 76 23.70 35.81 10.71
CA ASP A 76 24.18 34.97 11.81
C ASP A 76 23.27 34.93 13.05
N THR A 77 23.24 33.81 13.78
CA THR A 77 23.59 33.78 15.22
C THR A 77 23.68 32.36 15.79
N VAL A 78 24.75 32.16 16.54
CA VAL A 78 25.08 31.05 17.44
C VAL A 78 24.70 31.50 18.86
N ASP A 79 23.99 30.67 19.64
CA ASP A 79 24.27 30.35 21.07
C ASP A 79 23.08 29.69 21.80
N GLU A 80 23.45 28.94 22.86
CA GLU A 80 22.66 28.45 24.01
C GLU A 80 21.98 27.06 23.95
N ILE A 81 22.83 26.03 24.07
CA ILE A 81 22.54 24.79 24.79
C ILE A 81 23.05 24.96 26.22
N HIS A 82 22.18 25.20 27.21
CA HIS A 82 22.40 24.91 28.65
C HIS A 82 21.19 25.33 29.50
N MET A 83 20.13 24.51 29.60
CA MET A 83 19.14 24.66 30.68
C MET A 83 18.13 23.49 30.84
N VAL A 84 18.56 22.24 31.06
CA VAL A 84 17.62 21.14 31.46
C VAL A 84 18.22 20.16 32.48
N GLU A 85 19.04 20.63 33.44
CA GLU A 85 19.59 19.77 34.51
C GLU A 85 19.25 20.26 35.94
N ARG A 86 18.16 20.99 36.14
CA ARG A 86 17.82 21.52 37.48
C ARG A 86 16.40 21.30 38.03
N GLU A 87 15.56 20.49 37.39
CA GLU A 87 14.18 20.28 37.90
C GLU A 87 13.79 18.83 38.27
N ILE A 88 14.74 17.92 38.47
CA ILE A 88 14.43 16.51 38.81
C ILE A 88 14.71 16.12 40.28
N ASN A 89 15.22 17.01 41.13
CA ASN A 89 15.59 16.67 42.53
C ASN A 89 14.76 17.35 43.64
N ALA A 90 13.47 17.63 43.43
CA ALA A 90 12.63 18.29 44.44
C ALA A 90 11.28 17.60 44.73
N ALA A 91 11.26 16.27 44.90
CA ALA A 91 10.05 15.55 45.33
C ALA A 91 10.33 14.37 46.27
N ALA A 92 11.24 14.56 47.23
CA ALA A 92 11.52 13.57 48.27
C ALA A 92 11.66 14.25 49.64
N THR A 93 10.57 14.80 50.19
CA THR A 93 10.34 14.95 51.65
C THR A 93 9.02 15.68 51.90
N ALA A 94 8.07 14.99 52.54
CA ALA A 94 7.12 15.49 53.55
C ALA A 94 5.79 14.72 53.51
N SER A 95 5.49 13.98 54.58
CA SER A 95 4.22 14.09 55.32
C SER A 95 4.13 12.97 56.36
N THR A 96 4.45 13.34 57.59
CA THR A 96 4.23 12.60 58.84
C THR A 96 2.80 12.79 59.38
N GLN A 97 2.34 11.77 60.11
CA GLN A 97 1.42 11.82 61.27
C GLN A 97 -0.02 12.34 61.06
N ASP A 98 -1.01 11.49 61.35
CA ASP A 98 -1.79 11.51 62.61
C ASP A 98 -2.96 10.50 62.51
N THR A 99 -3.10 9.55 63.44
CA THR A 99 -4.43 9.01 63.82
C THR A 99 -4.37 8.20 65.12
N LYS A 100 -5.32 8.54 65.99
CA LYS A 100 -5.52 8.11 67.37
C LYS A 100 -5.89 6.62 67.51
N LEU A 101 -5.45 6.04 68.63
CA LEU A 101 -5.82 4.72 69.13
C LEU A 101 -7.33 4.55 69.30
N PHE A 102 -7.89 3.53 68.66
CA PHE A 102 -9.16 2.89 69.00
C PHE A 102 -8.80 1.50 69.57
N LYS A 103 -9.24 1.18 70.79
CA LYS A 103 -9.16 -0.19 71.34
C LYS A 103 -10.43 -0.95 70.94
N PRO A 104 -10.34 -2.05 70.17
CA PRO A 104 -11.48 -2.93 69.97
C PRO A 104 -11.49 -4.07 71.01
N ASP A 105 -12.71 -4.46 71.34
CA ASP A 105 -13.13 -5.55 72.22
C ASP A 105 -12.54 -6.91 71.85
N LEU A 106 -12.28 -7.71 72.89
CA LEU A 106 -11.54 -8.97 72.87
C LEU A 106 -12.39 -10.21 72.50
N ASP A 107 -13.40 -10.08 71.66
CA ASP A 107 -14.30 -11.18 71.25
C ASP A 107 -14.16 -11.61 69.77
N SER A 108 -13.07 -11.21 69.08
CA SER A 108 -12.89 -11.49 67.64
C SER A 108 -11.72 -12.40 67.26
N VAL A 109 -11.06 -13.05 68.22
CA VAL A 109 -9.90 -13.93 67.95
C VAL A 109 -10.29 -15.15 67.09
N ASP A 110 -11.50 -15.69 67.27
CA ASP A 110 -11.99 -16.83 66.47
C ASP A 110 -12.40 -16.45 65.03
N GLU A 111 -12.84 -15.21 64.81
CA GLU A 111 -13.15 -14.66 63.49
C GLU A 111 -11.86 -14.33 62.72
N LEU A 112 -10.84 -13.82 63.41
CA LEU A 112 -9.51 -13.56 62.85
C LEU A 112 -8.78 -14.85 62.49
N GLU A 113 -8.84 -15.90 63.32
CA GLU A 113 -8.26 -17.20 62.96
C GLU A 113 -9.00 -17.88 61.80
N LYS A 114 -10.33 -17.71 61.68
CA LYS A 114 -11.08 -18.19 60.52
C LYS A 114 -10.75 -17.39 59.26
N ALA A 115 -10.59 -16.08 59.37
CA ALA A 115 -10.18 -15.22 58.26
C ALA A 115 -8.74 -15.54 57.82
N ASP A 116 -7.82 -15.79 58.75
CA ASP A 116 -6.43 -16.11 58.45
C ASP A 116 -6.28 -17.52 57.87
N ARG A 117 -7.06 -18.51 58.32
CA ARG A 117 -7.15 -19.84 57.68
C ARG A 117 -7.78 -19.78 56.29
N LYS A 118 -8.79 -18.91 56.08
CA LYS A 118 -9.41 -18.70 54.77
C LYS A 118 -8.46 -17.94 53.82
N PHE A 119 -7.67 -17.00 54.35
CA PHE A 119 -6.63 -16.27 53.63
C PHE A 119 -5.45 -17.17 53.28
N LEU A 120 -4.99 -18.06 54.18
CA LEU A 120 -3.96 -19.07 53.94
C LEU A 120 -4.42 -20.16 52.95
N LYS A 121 -5.71 -20.51 52.96
CA LYS A 121 -6.30 -21.39 51.93
C LYS A 121 -6.34 -20.69 50.57
N TYR A 122 -6.72 -19.41 50.53
CA TYR A 122 -6.66 -18.59 49.31
C TYR A 122 -5.22 -18.42 48.81
N LYS A 123 -4.24 -18.26 49.71
CA LYS A 123 -2.81 -18.16 49.37
C LYS A 123 -2.20 -19.47 48.85
N ARG A 124 -2.82 -20.62 49.14
CA ARG A 124 -2.46 -21.92 48.54
C ARG A 124 -3.15 -22.20 47.20
N GLU A 125 -4.19 -21.44 46.85
CA GLU A 125 -4.89 -21.50 45.56
C GLU A 125 -4.55 -20.33 44.62
N ILE A 126 -3.83 -19.31 45.10
CA ILE A 126 -3.14 -18.33 44.25
C ILE A 126 -1.99 -19.07 43.59
N LYS A 127 -2.24 -19.54 42.35
CA LYS A 127 -1.18 -19.84 41.38
C LYS A 127 -0.15 -18.73 41.48
N THR A 128 1.10 -19.10 41.74
CA THR A 128 2.20 -18.13 41.83
C THR A 128 2.18 -17.25 40.58
N SER A 129 2.66 -15.99 40.66
CA SER A 129 2.76 -15.15 39.46
C SER A 129 3.51 -15.88 38.34
N ASP A 130 4.41 -16.79 38.71
CA ASP A 130 5.16 -17.63 37.80
C ASP A 130 4.30 -18.75 37.16
N GLU A 131 3.31 -19.31 37.85
CA GLU A 131 2.33 -20.24 37.26
C GLU A 131 1.30 -19.54 36.38
N VAL A 132 0.87 -18.32 36.73
CA VAL A 132 -0.01 -17.50 35.88
C VAL A 132 0.75 -17.00 34.64
N VAL A 133 2.03 -16.64 34.79
CA VAL A 133 2.92 -16.32 33.66
C VAL A 133 3.24 -17.57 32.83
N ALA A 134 3.43 -18.75 33.45
CA ALA A 134 3.64 -20.03 32.76
C ALA A 134 2.38 -20.54 32.02
N GLU A 135 1.19 -20.28 32.56
CA GLU A 135 -0.09 -20.63 31.92
C GLU A 135 -0.48 -19.61 30.84
N ALA A 136 -0.11 -18.33 31.01
CA ALA A 136 -0.14 -17.32 29.94
C ALA A 136 0.89 -17.61 28.83
N THR A 137 2.01 -18.29 29.12
CA THR A 137 2.96 -18.78 28.09
C THR A 137 2.54 -20.10 27.43
N ARG A 138 1.48 -20.78 27.91
CA ARG A 138 1.04 -22.08 27.34
C ARG A 138 0.01 -21.98 26.22
N LYS A 139 -0.68 -20.85 26.04
CA LYS A 139 -1.32 -20.57 24.76
C LYS A 139 -0.23 -20.09 23.82
N LYS A 140 0.41 -21.03 23.09
CA LYS A 140 1.17 -20.68 21.88
C LYS A 140 0.22 -19.89 21.00
N LEU A 141 0.34 -18.56 21.04
CA LEU A 141 -0.38 -17.71 20.12
C LEU A 141 -0.09 -18.23 18.71
N PRO A 142 -1.10 -18.35 17.84
CA PRO A 142 -0.85 -18.67 16.45
C PRO A 142 0.26 -17.75 15.92
N VAL A 143 1.24 -18.31 15.21
CA VAL A 143 2.36 -17.53 14.64
C VAL A 143 1.85 -16.40 13.74
N ASP A 144 0.63 -16.56 13.22
CA ASP A 144 -0.07 -15.59 12.39
C ASP A 144 -1.12 -14.73 13.14
N SER A 145 -1.11 -14.71 14.47
CA SER A 145 -1.94 -13.78 15.26
C SER A 145 -1.33 -12.39 15.35
N ALA A 146 -2.18 -11.35 15.41
CA ALA A 146 -1.74 -9.96 15.54
C ALA A 146 -1.00 -9.73 16.88
N GLU A 147 -1.45 -10.39 17.95
CA GLU A 147 -0.81 -10.35 19.26
C GLU A 147 0.60 -10.92 19.22
N TYR A 148 0.81 -12.08 18.59
CA TYR A 148 2.14 -12.66 18.46
C TYR A 148 3.08 -11.74 17.68
N ARG A 149 2.63 -11.23 16.52
CA ARG A 149 3.45 -10.29 15.73
C ARG A 149 3.79 -9.02 16.52
N SER A 150 2.83 -8.50 17.30
CA SER A 150 3.05 -7.36 18.19
C SER A 150 4.13 -7.63 19.25
N GLN A 151 4.12 -8.83 19.85
CA GLN A 151 5.16 -9.24 20.80
C GLN A 151 6.54 -9.29 20.15
N ILE A 152 6.65 -9.80 18.92
CA ILE A 152 7.93 -9.81 18.17
C ILE A 152 8.40 -8.39 17.90
N ARG A 153 7.52 -7.51 17.42
CA ARG A 153 7.86 -6.09 17.17
C ARG A 153 8.37 -5.37 18.41
N SER A 154 7.78 -5.68 19.55
CA SER A 154 8.08 -5.03 20.83
C SER A 154 9.37 -5.54 21.49
N LYS A 155 10.06 -6.53 20.90
CA LYS A 155 11.34 -7.01 21.42
C LYS A 155 12.36 -5.86 21.45
N PRO A 156 13.16 -5.71 22.53
CA PRO A 156 14.16 -4.64 22.62
C PRO A 156 15.17 -4.61 21.47
N SER A 157 15.52 -5.78 20.90
CA SER A 157 16.40 -5.86 19.73
C SER A 157 15.78 -5.27 18.46
N VAL A 158 14.47 -5.45 18.29
CA VAL A 158 13.70 -4.93 17.15
C VAL A 158 13.52 -3.42 17.27
N GLU A 159 13.20 -2.92 18.47
CA GLU A 159 13.12 -1.48 18.72
C GLU A 159 14.45 -0.77 18.50
N ARG A 160 15.57 -1.35 18.95
CA ARG A 160 16.92 -0.82 18.63
C ARG A 160 17.18 -0.81 17.12
N PHE A 161 16.80 -1.86 16.41
CA PHE A 161 16.93 -1.93 14.95
C PHE A 161 16.11 -0.84 14.27
N LYS A 162 14.84 -0.71 14.64
CA LYS A 162 13.91 0.32 14.14
C LYS A 162 14.49 1.71 14.36
N SER A 163 14.86 2.07 15.59
CA SER A 163 15.42 3.39 15.91
C SER A 163 16.71 3.70 15.13
N LYS A 164 17.56 2.68 14.91
CA LYS A 164 18.81 2.85 14.15
C LYS A 164 18.59 3.11 12.66
N TYR A 165 17.60 2.46 12.04
CA TYR A 165 17.42 2.46 10.59
C TYR A 165 16.13 3.12 10.09
N ALA A 166 15.23 3.58 10.96
CA ALA A 166 13.97 4.24 10.57
C ALA A 166 14.24 5.48 9.71
N LYS A 167 15.27 6.26 10.06
CA LYS A 167 15.77 7.36 9.23
C LYS A 167 16.99 6.89 8.45
N SER A 168 16.99 7.15 7.14
CA SER A 168 18.13 6.80 6.32
C SER A 168 19.28 7.78 6.53
N GLN A 169 20.48 7.24 6.68
CA GLN A 169 21.73 8.01 6.82
C GLN A 169 22.40 8.31 5.47
N LEU A 170 21.83 7.81 4.37
CA LEU A 170 22.40 8.01 3.04
C LEU A 170 21.84 9.29 2.40
N GLU A 171 22.75 10.10 1.89
CA GLU A 171 22.48 11.32 1.13
C GLU A 171 22.36 11.04 -0.38
N PHE A 172 21.22 11.44 -0.95
CA PHE A 172 20.88 11.29 -2.35
C PHE A 172 20.49 12.62 -2.97
N GLU A 173 20.91 12.84 -4.22
CA GLU A 173 20.68 14.08 -4.96
C GLU A 173 19.61 13.85 -6.03
N ASN A 174 18.40 13.46 -5.60
CA ASN A 174 17.32 13.08 -6.53
C ASN A 174 17.08 14.14 -7.62
N ARG A 175 17.10 15.44 -7.26
CA ARG A 175 16.95 16.54 -8.23
C ARG A 175 18.03 16.50 -9.31
N ARG A 176 19.30 16.33 -8.92
CA ARG A 176 20.43 16.25 -9.84
C ARG A 176 20.28 15.04 -10.75
N PHE A 177 20.06 13.86 -10.16
CA PHE A 177 19.86 12.62 -10.92
C PHE A 177 18.77 12.77 -11.97
N ILE A 178 17.60 13.30 -11.60
CA ILE A 178 16.47 13.52 -12.52
C ILE A 178 16.86 14.50 -13.63
N SER A 179 17.53 15.61 -13.27
CA SER A 179 17.94 16.63 -14.25
C SER A 179 18.98 16.16 -15.26
N GLU A 180 19.68 15.06 -14.95
CA GLU A 180 20.73 14.43 -15.74
C GLU A 180 20.21 13.25 -16.59
N ILE A 181 18.95 12.82 -16.41
CA ILE A 181 18.34 11.80 -17.27
C ILE A 181 18.37 12.28 -18.72
N GLY A 182 18.90 11.44 -19.61
CA GLY A 182 19.07 11.77 -21.03
C GLY A 182 20.21 12.73 -21.36
N LYS A 183 20.97 13.22 -20.37
CA LYS A 183 22.09 14.15 -20.57
C LYS A 183 23.43 13.44 -20.36
N THR A 184 23.83 12.60 -21.31
CA THR A 184 25.13 11.93 -21.29
C THR A 184 26.22 12.86 -21.83
N PRO A 185 27.32 13.07 -21.09
CA PRO A 185 28.43 13.89 -21.59
C PRO A 185 28.99 13.35 -22.91
N PRO A 186 29.50 14.21 -23.82
CA PRO A 186 30.18 13.76 -25.02
C PRO A 186 31.33 12.79 -24.70
N GLY A 187 31.51 11.75 -25.52
CA GLY A 187 32.54 10.73 -25.30
C GLY A 187 32.27 9.79 -24.12
N LYS A 188 31.05 9.80 -23.56
CA LYS A 188 30.63 8.89 -22.48
C LYS A 188 29.42 8.07 -22.88
N LYS A 189 29.25 6.93 -22.21
CA LYS A 189 28.04 6.09 -22.25
C LYS A 189 27.47 5.94 -20.85
N SER A 190 26.15 6.09 -20.70
CA SER A 190 25.49 5.88 -19.42
C SER A 190 25.02 4.43 -19.25
N VAL A 191 25.21 3.88 -18.05
CA VAL A 191 24.55 2.66 -17.59
C VAL A 191 23.76 3.00 -16.34
N TYR A 192 22.49 2.65 -16.34
CA TYR A 192 21.62 2.81 -15.20
C TYR A 192 21.42 1.47 -14.50
N PHE A 193 21.38 1.53 -13.18
CA PHE A 193 21.05 0.42 -12.30
C PHE A 193 19.82 0.82 -11.49
N ASP A 194 18.80 -0.01 -11.46
CA ASP A 194 17.63 0.13 -10.58
C ASP A 194 17.57 -1.07 -9.65
N VAL A 195 17.25 -0.83 -8.38
CA VAL A 195 16.88 -1.85 -7.41
C VAL A 195 15.62 -1.41 -6.68
N GLU A 196 14.60 -2.27 -6.64
CA GLU A 196 13.33 -2.00 -5.95
C GLU A 196 13.02 -3.04 -4.88
N ASN A 197 12.50 -2.60 -3.74
CA ASN A 197 11.84 -3.47 -2.77
C ASN A 197 10.43 -3.81 -3.26
N SER A 198 10.33 -4.95 -3.92
CA SER A 198 9.11 -5.41 -4.58
C SER A 198 8.04 -5.95 -3.62
N VAL A 199 8.39 -6.21 -2.36
CA VAL A 199 7.46 -6.72 -1.33
C VAL A 199 7.19 -5.71 -0.22
N LEU A 200 7.64 -4.44 -0.35
CA LEU A 200 7.50 -3.44 0.72
C LEU A 200 6.06 -3.30 1.22
N LYS A 201 5.07 -3.41 0.33
CA LYS A 201 3.66 -3.36 0.73
C LYS A 201 3.30 -4.54 1.64
N ASP A 202 3.68 -5.76 1.28
CA ASP A 202 3.43 -6.94 2.12
C ASP A 202 4.22 -6.90 3.42
N LEU A 203 5.44 -6.32 3.41
CA LEU A 203 6.18 -6.02 4.63
C LEU A 203 5.36 -5.11 5.56
N ASN A 204 4.85 -4.02 5.01
CA ASN A 204 4.11 -3.01 5.78
C ASN A 204 2.74 -3.49 6.24
N ASP A 205 2.04 -4.29 5.45
CA ASP A 205 0.65 -4.64 5.70
C ASP A 205 0.50 -6.00 6.40
N ASN A 206 1.37 -6.97 6.12
CA ASN A 206 1.13 -8.39 6.44
C ASN A 206 2.26 -9.06 7.25
N ILE A 207 3.52 -8.65 7.06
CA ILE A 207 4.67 -9.27 7.73
C ILE A 207 5.06 -8.50 8.98
N PHE A 208 5.48 -7.24 8.80
CA PHE A 208 5.86 -6.38 9.91
C PHE A 208 4.65 -5.66 10.49
N GLU A 209 3.63 -5.33 9.68
CA GLU A 209 2.51 -4.46 10.10
C GLU A 209 3.01 -3.12 10.67
N SER A 210 4.14 -2.63 10.15
CA SER A 210 4.81 -1.43 10.60
C SER A 210 5.63 -0.87 9.44
N LYS A 211 5.26 0.33 8.99
CA LYS A 211 5.99 1.06 7.95
C LYS A 211 7.41 1.41 8.39
N ASP A 212 7.60 1.80 9.65
CA ASP A 212 8.93 2.12 10.19
C ASP A 212 9.87 0.91 10.13
N LEU A 213 9.37 -0.30 10.38
CA LEU A 213 10.16 -1.53 10.23
C LEU A 213 10.43 -1.87 8.77
N GLY A 214 9.45 -1.66 7.87
CA GLY A 214 9.65 -1.78 6.42
C GLY A 214 10.72 -0.82 5.89
N ASP A 215 10.65 0.45 6.31
CA ASP A 215 11.62 1.50 6.00
C ASP A 215 12.99 1.18 6.61
N ALA A 216 13.05 0.69 7.85
CA ALA A 216 14.28 0.25 8.49
C ALA A 216 14.94 -0.91 7.73
N ALA A 217 14.17 -1.91 7.30
CA ALA A 217 14.66 -3.01 6.47
C ALA A 217 15.16 -2.52 5.11
N GLY A 218 14.40 -1.62 4.45
CA GLY A 218 14.84 -0.96 3.22
C GLY A 218 16.15 -0.20 3.41
N ASN A 219 16.25 0.62 4.45
CA ASN A 219 17.43 1.42 4.77
C ASN A 219 18.65 0.56 5.12
N LEU A 220 18.47 -0.59 5.77
CA LEU A 220 19.53 -1.56 6.02
C LEU A 220 20.09 -2.09 4.69
N PHE A 221 19.25 -2.60 3.79
CA PHE A 221 19.69 -3.10 2.49
C PHE A 221 20.39 -2.01 1.67
N ASN A 222 19.78 -0.82 1.63
CA ASN A 222 20.31 0.35 0.94
C ASN A 222 21.72 0.71 1.40
N SER A 223 21.96 0.69 2.72
CA SER A 223 23.26 0.97 3.33
C SER A 223 24.31 -0.07 2.95
N ILE A 224 23.93 -1.36 2.96
CA ILE A 224 24.82 -2.46 2.58
C ILE A 224 25.19 -2.33 1.09
N LEU A 225 24.21 -2.22 0.21
CA LEU A 225 24.42 -2.15 -1.23
C LEU A 225 25.27 -0.95 -1.62
N TYR A 226 24.96 0.23 -1.09
CA TYR A 226 25.75 1.43 -1.37
C TYR A 226 27.20 1.30 -0.85
N GLY A 227 27.38 0.68 0.32
CA GLY A 227 28.70 0.34 0.83
C GLY A 227 29.50 -0.53 -0.13
N LYS A 228 28.90 -1.60 -0.68
CA LYS A 228 29.54 -2.46 -1.69
C LYS A 228 29.91 -1.69 -2.95
N ILE A 229 29.00 -0.86 -3.47
CA ILE A 229 29.23 -0.02 -4.65
C ILE A 229 30.40 0.94 -4.42
N LYS A 230 30.49 1.59 -3.25
CA LYS A 230 31.59 2.49 -2.92
C LYS A 230 32.93 1.77 -2.72
N SER A 231 32.91 0.53 -2.24
CA SER A 231 34.12 -0.25 -1.99
C SER A 231 34.71 -0.90 -3.23
N ASP A 232 33.92 -1.08 -4.30
CA ASP A 232 34.40 -1.66 -5.55
C ASP A 232 34.97 -0.54 -6.46
N PRO A 233 36.29 -0.53 -6.76
CA PRO A 233 36.89 0.54 -7.56
C PRO A 233 36.29 0.67 -8.96
N LYS A 234 35.79 -0.42 -9.56
CA LYS A 234 35.18 -0.37 -10.89
C LYS A 234 33.85 0.39 -10.86
N LEU A 235 33.09 0.25 -9.78
CA LEU A 235 31.82 0.93 -9.59
C LEU A 235 32.01 2.36 -9.07
N ALA A 236 32.83 2.53 -8.04
CA ALA A 236 33.03 3.81 -7.36
C ALA A 236 33.58 4.89 -8.30
N THR A 237 34.54 4.55 -9.17
CA THR A 237 35.16 5.49 -10.12
C THR A 237 34.22 5.93 -11.26
N ARG A 238 33.15 5.18 -11.50
CA ARG A 238 32.18 5.44 -12.59
C ARG A 238 30.86 5.99 -12.10
N LEU A 239 30.62 5.99 -10.78
CA LEU A 239 29.38 6.43 -10.18
C LEU A 239 29.22 7.95 -10.36
N ASP A 240 28.22 8.34 -11.14
CA ASP A 240 27.95 9.73 -11.50
C ASP A 240 26.70 10.26 -10.78
N GLY A 241 25.62 9.48 -10.80
CA GLY A 241 24.32 9.88 -10.26
C GLY A 241 23.78 8.89 -9.25
N LYS A 242 23.07 9.42 -8.23
CA LYS A 242 22.41 8.62 -7.19
C LYS A 242 20.98 9.13 -6.99
N TYR A 243 20.03 8.21 -6.93
CA TYR A 243 18.63 8.49 -6.61
C TYR A 243 18.07 7.48 -5.62
N ARG A 244 17.14 7.93 -4.76
CA ARG A 244 16.38 7.06 -3.86
C ARG A 244 14.97 7.57 -3.62
N ASP A 245 14.00 6.65 -3.60
CA ASP A 245 12.68 6.89 -3.06
C ASP A 245 12.30 5.89 -1.95
N PHE A 246 11.01 5.76 -1.63
CA PHE A 246 10.54 4.85 -0.58
C PHE A 246 10.72 3.37 -0.94
N LYS A 247 10.74 3.03 -2.24
CA LYS A 247 10.78 1.65 -2.73
C LYS A 247 12.07 1.32 -3.46
N SER A 248 12.73 2.31 -4.05
CA SER A 248 13.80 2.08 -5.01
C SER A 248 15.06 2.88 -4.72
N MET A 249 16.19 2.32 -5.15
CA MET A 249 17.46 3.01 -5.31
C MET A 249 17.92 2.89 -6.76
N ARG A 250 18.41 4.00 -7.30
CA ARG A 250 18.89 4.06 -8.67
C ARG A 250 20.27 4.69 -8.73
N PHE A 251 21.11 4.15 -9.59
CA PHE A 251 22.44 4.66 -9.83
C PHE A 251 22.65 4.89 -11.32
N ARG A 252 23.44 5.91 -11.63
CA ARG A 252 23.94 6.19 -12.97
C ARG A 252 25.44 6.04 -12.95
N PHE A 253 25.95 5.26 -13.88
CA PHE A 253 27.37 5.08 -14.12
C PHE A 253 27.74 5.66 -15.49
N LEU A 254 28.91 6.29 -15.59
CA LEU A 254 29.47 6.77 -16.85
C LEU A 254 30.68 5.93 -17.24
N LEU A 255 30.61 5.37 -18.44
CA LEU A 255 31.69 4.65 -19.10
C LEU A 255 32.34 5.54 -20.15
N ASP A 256 33.63 5.35 -20.39
CA ASP A 256 34.31 5.97 -21.54
C ASP A 256 33.76 5.39 -22.85
N GLU A 257 33.77 6.19 -23.92
CA GLU A 257 33.42 5.70 -25.26
C GLU A 257 34.34 4.55 -25.67
N GLY A 258 33.76 3.46 -26.17
CA GLY A 258 34.48 2.22 -26.47
C GLY A 258 34.69 1.28 -25.29
N GLU A 259 34.42 1.71 -24.04
CA GLU A 259 34.47 0.82 -22.88
C GLU A 259 33.27 -0.14 -22.86
N ASP A 260 33.55 -1.42 -22.68
CA ASP A 260 32.51 -2.45 -22.56
C ASP A 260 31.87 -2.44 -21.15
N ALA A 261 30.53 -2.40 -21.13
CA ALA A 261 29.73 -2.45 -19.91
C ALA A 261 29.81 -3.80 -19.18
N THR A 262 30.33 -4.87 -19.80
CA THR A 262 30.42 -6.21 -19.19
C THR A 262 31.16 -6.19 -17.84
N ALA A 263 32.29 -5.48 -17.74
CA ALA A 263 33.05 -5.42 -16.50
C ALA A 263 32.28 -4.71 -15.37
N LEU A 264 31.59 -3.62 -15.71
CA LEU A 264 30.70 -2.88 -14.80
C LEU A 264 29.52 -3.77 -14.36
N ASN A 265 28.85 -4.43 -15.30
CA ASN A 265 27.69 -5.30 -15.02
C ASN A 265 28.08 -6.49 -14.14
N ASN A 266 29.26 -7.07 -14.32
CA ASN A 266 29.75 -8.14 -13.45
C ASN A 266 30.04 -7.64 -12.03
N ALA A 267 30.62 -6.44 -11.89
CA ALA A 267 30.82 -5.82 -10.59
C ALA A 267 29.48 -5.49 -9.91
N LEU A 268 28.49 -4.98 -10.64
CA LEU A 268 27.13 -4.74 -10.15
C LEU A 268 26.44 -6.03 -9.69
N LYS A 269 26.51 -7.11 -10.49
CA LYS A 269 25.98 -8.44 -10.13
C LYS A 269 26.57 -8.95 -8.83
N LYS A 270 27.89 -8.83 -8.67
CA LYS A 270 28.62 -9.22 -7.45
C LYS A 270 28.17 -8.39 -6.25
N ALA A 271 28.22 -7.05 -6.36
CA ALA A 271 27.82 -6.15 -5.29
C ALA A 271 26.37 -6.38 -4.83
N TYR A 272 25.45 -6.58 -5.78
CA TYR A 272 24.05 -6.88 -5.49
C TYR A 272 23.87 -8.23 -4.79
N GLY A 273 24.48 -9.30 -5.32
CA GLY A 273 24.37 -10.64 -4.74
C GLY A 273 24.93 -10.71 -3.31
N GLU A 274 26.09 -10.08 -3.08
CA GLU A 274 26.69 -9.96 -1.75
C GLU A 274 25.82 -9.12 -0.80
N ALA A 275 25.26 -8.00 -1.29
CA ALA A 275 24.38 -7.16 -0.48
C ALA A 275 23.10 -7.90 -0.06
N ALA A 276 22.47 -8.67 -0.95
CA ALA A 276 21.29 -9.47 -0.64
C ALA A 276 21.59 -10.57 0.40
N ALA A 277 22.75 -11.23 0.30
CA ALA A 277 23.16 -12.24 1.27
C ALA A 277 23.46 -11.63 2.65
N GLU A 278 24.22 -10.52 2.69
CA GLU A 278 24.55 -9.82 3.94
C GLU A 278 23.29 -9.23 4.60
N PHE A 279 22.35 -8.72 3.80
CA PHE A 279 21.07 -8.21 4.27
C PHE A 279 20.25 -9.27 5.01
N GLU A 280 20.07 -10.46 4.44
CA GLU A 280 19.34 -11.56 5.09
C GLU A 280 19.95 -11.91 6.45
N VAL A 281 21.28 -12.03 6.52
CA VAL A 281 22.00 -12.36 7.76
C VAL A 281 21.77 -11.27 8.82
N LYS A 282 21.98 -10.00 8.45
CA LYS A 282 21.82 -8.88 9.37
C LYS A 282 20.37 -8.69 9.82
N LEU A 283 19.40 -8.85 8.91
CA LEU A 283 17.99 -8.73 9.25
C LEU A 283 17.54 -9.88 10.17
N SER A 284 17.99 -11.11 9.90
CA SER A 284 17.66 -12.27 10.76
C SER A 284 18.15 -12.10 12.20
N ALA A 285 19.30 -11.44 12.38
CA ALA A 285 19.88 -11.16 13.70
C ALA A 285 19.12 -10.11 14.53
N THR A 286 18.13 -9.41 13.95
CA THR A 286 17.32 -8.39 14.67
C THR A 286 16.24 -9.00 15.58
N GLY A 287 15.92 -10.28 15.40
CA GLY A 287 14.79 -10.95 16.04
C GLY A 287 13.49 -10.93 15.22
N LEU A 288 13.48 -10.31 14.03
CA LEU A 288 12.31 -10.26 13.15
C LEU A 288 12.06 -11.55 12.35
N LYS A 289 12.99 -12.52 12.33
CA LYS A 289 12.92 -13.72 11.48
C LYS A 289 11.63 -14.51 11.61
N GLU A 290 11.09 -14.57 12.82
CA GLU A 290 9.84 -15.25 13.15
C GLU A 290 8.64 -14.72 12.34
N LEU A 291 8.68 -13.46 11.87
CA LEU A 291 7.57 -12.84 11.13
C LEU A 291 7.46 -13.28 9.67
N TRP A 292 8.57 -13.70 9.04
CA TRP A 292 8.57 -14.09 7.63
C TRP A 292 8.93 -15.56 7.39
N ALA A 293 9.53 -16.26 8.37
CA ALA A 293 10.05 -17.62 8.16
C ALA A 293 9.00 -18.66 7.72
N THR A 294 7.72 -18.45 8.07
CA THR A 294 6.60 -19.33 7.68
C THR A 294 5.96 -18.94 6.36
N ARG A 295 6.33 -17.79 5.78
CA ARG A 295 5.75 -17.30 4.53
C ARG A 295 6.36 -18.04 3.34
N SER A 296 5.55 -18.29 2.32
CA SER A 296 6.00 -18.89 1.07
C SER A 296 6.48 -17.84 0.06
N GLY A 297 7.18 -18.28 -0.98
CA GLY A 297 7.55 -17.42 -2.10
C GLY A 297 8.54 -16.30 -1.73
N GLN A 298 8.31 -15.11 -2.29
CA GLN A 298 9.22 -13.98 -2.17
C GLN A 298 9.23 -13.38 -0.76
N THR A 299 8.07 -13.27 -0.13
CA THR A 299 7.91 -12.67 1.21
C THR A 299 8.63 -13.47 2.30
N GLY A 300 8.73 -14.80 2.15
CA GLY A 300 9.47 -15.67 3.08
C GLY A 300 10.99 -15.66 2.94
N ASN A 301 11.54 -14.96 1.94
CA ASN A 301 12.98 -14.98 1.67
C ASN A 301 13.53 -13.55 1.51
N PRO A 302 14.19 -12.97 2.54
CA PRO A 302 14.76 -11.63 2.47
C PRO A 302 15.73 -11.41 1.31
N ARG A 303 16.42 -12.46 0.84
CA ARG A 303 17.28 -12.35 -0.35
C ARG A 303 16.50 -12.03 -1.60
N LYS A 304 15.20 -12.35 -1.67
CA LYS A 304 14.36 -12.12 -2.85
C LYS A 304 13.54 -10.84 -2.75
N TRP A 305 13.57 -10.09 -1.65
CA TRP A 305 12.71 -8.90 -1.47
C TRP A 305 13.03 -7.78 -2.46
N PHE A 306 14.31 -7.65 -2.80
CA PHE A 306 14.79 -6.66 -3.75
C PHE A 306 14.93 -7.28 -5.13
N LEU A 307 14.52 -6.55 -6.16
CA LEU A 307 14.71 -6.90 -7.58
C LEU A 307 15.61 -5.86 -8.21
N ALA A 308 16.58 -6.28 -9.04
CA ALA A 308 17.53 -5.36 -9.65
C ALA A 308 17.65 -5.56 -11.16
N GLY A 309 17.89 -4.45 -11.87
CA GLY A 309 18.05 -4.43 -13.30
C GLY A 309 19.00 -3.35 -13.80
N THR A 310 19.56 -3.55 -14.99
CA THR A 310 20.38 -2.55 -15.69
C THR A 310 19.88 -2.23 -17.09
N GLY A 311 20.14 -1.01 -17.54
CA GLY A 311 19.74 -0.51 -18.85
C GLY A 311 20.55 0.70 -19.27
N SER A 312 20.35 1.17 -20.50
CA SER A 312 21.00 2.37 -21.03
C SER A 312 20.35 3.67 -20.55
N ASN A 313 19.12 3.57 -20.04
CA ASN A 313 18.36 4.66 -19.43
C ASN A 313 17.60 4.14 -18.19
N PRO A 314 17.03 5.02 -17.35
CA PRO A 314 16.31 4.60 -16.14
C PRO A 314 15.09 3.71 -16.40
N LEU A 315 14.36 3.94 -17.50
CA LEU A 315 13.17 3.16 -17.86
C LEU A 315 13.55 1.71 -18.18
N GLU A 316 14.59 1.51 -18.98
CA GLU A 316 15.13 0.18 -19.29
C GLU A 316 15.60 -0.57 -18.05
N ALA A 317 16.35 0.10 -17.16
CA ALA A 317 16.83 -0.49 -15.92
C ALA A 317 15.66 -0.91 -15.02
N ASN A 318 14.62 -0.08 -14.92
CA ASN A 318 13.41 -0.40 -14.17
C ASN A 318 12.64 -1.58 -14.78
N MET A 319 12.49 -1.61 -16.10
CA MET A 319 11.84 -2.73 -16.80
C MET A 319 12.60 -4.05 -16.59
N ALA A 320 13.93 -4.02 -16.63
CA ALA A 320 14.75 -5.17 -16.33
C ALA A 320 14.56 -5.64 -14.87
N ALA A 321 14.53 -4.72 -13.91
CA ALA A 321 14.28 -5.04 -12.50
C ALA A 321 12.90 -5.69 -12.30
N ARG A 322 11.86 -5.16 -12.94
CA ARG A 322 10.51 -5.73 -12.88
C ARG A 322 10.42 -7.13 -13.51
N GLN A 323 11.09 -7.33 -14.64
CA GLN A 323 11.17 -8.63 -15.31
C GLN A 323 11.89 -9.69 -14.46
N ALA A 324 12.75 -9.28 -13.52
CA ALA A 324 13.37 -10.20 -12.56
C ALA A 324 12.33 -10.90 -11.67
N ARG A 325 11.13 -10.31 -11.47
CA ARG A 325 10.05 -10.92 -10.68
C ARG A 325 9.60 -12.26 -11.26
N GLY A 326 9.36 -12.31 -12.57
CA GLY A 326 8.94 -13.54 -13.26
C GLY A 326 9.99 -14.67 -13.19
N MET A 327 11.26 -14.31 -12.95
CA MET A 327 12.35 -15.27 -12.82
C MET A 327 12.46 -15.86 -11.39
N LEU A 328 11.82 -15.25 -10.38
CA LEU A 328 11.89 -15.75 -9.00
C LEU A 328 11.07 -17.01 -8.74
N GLU A 329 10.12 -17.31 -9.63
CA GLU A 329 9.24 -18.48 -9.59
C GLU A 329 9.97 -19.76 -10.04
N GLU A 330 11.10 -19.64 -10.72
CA GLU A 330 11.92 -20.77 -11.16
C GLU A 330 12.63 -21.42 -9.94
N MET A 331 12.51 -22.73 -9.79
CA MET A 331 13.17 -23.45 -8.69
C MET A 331 14.69 -23.31 -8.80
N GLY A 332 15.34 -22.91 -7.69
CA GLY A 332 16.80 -22.80 -7.61
C GLY A 332 17.39 -21.50 -8.16
N THR A 333 16.58 -20.55 -8.65
CA THR A 333 17.10 -19.26 -9.08
C THR A 333 17.45 -18.38 -7.88
N SER A 334 18.74 -18.03 -7.80
CA SER A 334 19.22 -16.97 -6.91
C SER A 334 18.62 -15.62 -7.32
N ASN A 335 18.55 -14.67 -6.38
CA ASN A 335 18.25 -13.29 -6.71
C ASN A 335 19.32 -12.79 -7.70
N ARG A 336 18.90 -12.36 -8.90
CA ARG A 336 19.80 -12.02 -10.01
C ARG A 336 19.50 -10.62 -10.50
N LEU A 337 20.57 -9.89 -10.79
CA LEU A 337 20.49 -8.68 -11.59
C LEU A 337 20.20 -9.05 -13.05
N VAL A 338 19.17 -8.43 -13.61
CA VAL A 338 18.72 -8.67 -14.99
C VAL A 338 19.17 -7.52 -15.89
N GLU A 339 19.66 -7.82 -17.09
CA GLU A 339 20.03 -6.81 -18.07
C GLU A 339 18.88 -6.59 -19.05
N TYR A 340 18.49 -5.35 -19.32
CA TYR A 340 17.39 -5.04 -20.23
C TYR A 340 17.58 -5.66 -21.61
N ALA A 341 18.80 -5.63 -22.14
CA ALA A 341 19.14 -6.16 -23.46
C ALA A 341 18.77 -7.65 -23.61
N SER A 342 18.86 -8.46 -22.55
CA SER A 342 18.49 -9.88 -22.59
C SER A 342 16.99 -10.14 -22.47
N ARG A 343 16.18 -9.11 -22.23
CA ARG A 343 14.72 -9.20 -22.04
C ARG A 343 13.91 -8.61 -23.18
N VAL A 344 14.54 -7.97 -24.17
CA VAL A 344 13.85 -7.32 -25.30
C VAL A 344 12.90 -8.28 -26.03
N ASP A 345 13.32 -9.52 -26.30
CA ASP A 345 12.46 -10.48 -27.00
C ASP A 345 11.26 -10.93 -26.15
N SER A 346 11.46 -11.12 -24.85
CA SER A 346 10.37 -11.43 -23.91
C SER A 346 9.38 -10.27 -23.83
N LEU A 347 9.87 -9.04 -23.68
CA LEU A 347 9.04 -7.84 -23.61
C LEU A 347 8.26 -7.61 -24.92
N SER A 348 8.91 -7.83 -26.07
CA SER A 348 8.24 -7.77 -27.38
C SER A 348 7.10 -8.79 -27.47
N LYS A 349 7.32 -10.01 -26.99
CA LYS A 349 6.29 -11.05 -26.91
C LYS A 349 5.15 -10.62 -25.98
N ASP A 350 5.47 -10.13 -24.78
CA ASP A 350 4.49 -9.68 -23.79
C ASP A 350 3.60 -8.56 -24.38
N ILE A 351 4.18 -7.56 -25.03
CA ILE A 351 3.43 -6.47 -25.69
C ILE A 351 2.50 -7.01 -26.79
N LYS A 352 2.99 -7.92 -27.65
CA LYS A 352 2.17 -8.54 -28.70
C LYS A 352 1.02 -9.36 -28.12
N ASP A 353 1.28 -10.09 -27.04
CA ASP A 353 0.26 -10.90 -26.38
C ASP A 353 -0.79 -10.01 -25.67
N LEU A 354 -0.39 -8.87 -25.10
CA LEU A 354 -1.33 -7.87 -24.57
C LEU A 354 -2.25 -7.31 -25.66
N GLU A 355 -1.73 -7.02 -26.84
CA GLU A 355 -2.55 -6.54 -27.96
C GLU A 355 -3.54 -7.59 -28.46
N LYS A 356 -3.15 -8.88 -28.47
CA LYS A 356 -4.06 -10.00 -28.76
C LYS A 356 -5.18 -10.09 -27.73
N ILE A 357 -4.85 -10.00 -26.44
CA ILE A 357 -5.84 -10.05 -25.35
C ILE A 357 -6.79 -8.86 -25.44
N ARG A 358 -6.28 -7.65 -25.64
CA ARG A 358 -7.09 -6.44 -25.81
C ARG A 358 -8.04 -6.57 -26.99
N THR A 359 -7.55 -7.06 -28.14
CA THR A 359 -8.37 -7.28 -29.33
C THR A 359 -9.47 -8.31 -29.06
N LEU A 360 -9.15 -9.41 -28.37
CA LEU A 360 -10.14 -10.41 -27.95
C LEU A 360 -11.23 -9.81 -27.07
N LEU A 361 -10.86 -9.07 -26.02
CA LEU A 361 -11.80 -8.39 -25.13
C LEU A 361 -12.67 -7.38 -25.91
N SER A 362 -12.08 -6.65 -26.86
CA SER A 362 -12.83 -5.69 -27.69
C SER A 362 -13.84 -6.33 -28.65
N ARG A 363 -13.83 -7.65 -28.83
CA ARG A 363 -14.85 -8.37 -29.62
C ARG A 363 -16.06 -8.79 -28.79
N MET A 364 -16.04 -8.58 -27.47
CA MET A 364 -17.13 -8.89 -26.55
C MET A 364 -18.07 -7.67 -26.42
N PRO A 365 -19.20 -7.62 -27.15
CA PRO A 365 -20.08 -6.45 -27.19
C PRO A 365 -20.68 -6.12 -25.81
N GLU A 366 -20.89 -7.12 -24.96
CA GLU A 366 -21.40 -6.97 -23.60
C GLU A 366 -20.47 -6.14 -22.71
N LEU A 367 -19.15 -6.24 -22.90
CA LEU A 367 -18.19 -5.45 -22.11
C LEU A 367 -18.22 -3.96 -22.52
N LYS A 368 -18.43 -3.67 -23.80
CA LYS A 368 -18.58 -2.29 -24.31
C LYS A 368 -19.89 -1.69 -23.86
N LYS A 369 -21.00 -2.42 -24.05
CA LYS A 369 -22.35 -1.95 -23.70
C LYS A 369 -22.47 -1.66 -22.20
N ALA A 370 -21.78 -2.44 -21.36
CA ALA A 370 -21.78 -2.26 -19.91
C ALA A 370 -20.77 -1.20 -19.41
N GLY A 371 -19.96 -0.58 -20.27
CA GLY A 371 -18.93 0.38 -19.86
C GLY A 371 -17.73 -0.26 -19.13
N VAL A 372 -17.58 -1.59 -19.19
CA VAL A 372 -16.38 -2.28 -18.69
C VAL A 372 -15.18 -1.96 -19.57
N LEU A 373 -15.43 -1.82 -20.88
CA LEU A 373 -14.48 -1.27 -21.84
C LEU A 373 -14.95 0.11 -22.30
N VAL A 374 -14.01 1.04 -22.45
CA VAL A 374 -14.25 2.40 -22.96
C VAL A 374 -13.46 2.63 -24.23
N ASP A 375 -14.00 3.48 -25.11
CA ASP A 375 -13.31 3.90 -26.33
C ASP A 375 -12.16 4.85 -25.97
N SER A 376 -10.96 4.51 -26.41
CA SER A 376 -9.74 5.30 -26.26
C SER A 376 -9.50 6.23 -27.46
N GLY A 377 -10.42 6.25 -28.42
CA GLY A 377 -10.28 6.90 -29.72
C GLY A 377 -9.90 5.91 -30.82
N ASN A 378 -10.17 6.30 -32.08
CA ASN A 378 -9.90 5.49 -33.28
C ASN A 378 -10.55 4.09 -33.25
N GLY A 379 -11.66 3.92 -32.52
CA GLY A 379 -12.38 2.65 -32.40
C GLY A 379 -11.64 1.57 -31.60
N LYS A 380 -10.58 1.94 -30.86
CA LYS A 380 -9.85 1.01 -29.99
C LYS A 380 -10.39 1.10 -28.56
N PHE A 381 -10.64 -0.06 -27.96
CA PHE A 381 -11.21 -0.17 -26.63
C PHE A 381 -10.20 -0.69 -25.61
N ILE A 382 -10.23 -0.12 -24.40
CA ILE A 382 -9.42 -0.50 -23.22
C ILE A 382 -10.30 -0.62 -21.98
N LEU A 383 -9.76 -1.08 -20.85
CA LEU A 383 -10.49 -1.18 -19.60
C LEU A 383 -10.90 0.21 -19.08
N SER A 384 -12.13 0.31 -18.56
CA SER A 384 -12.56 1.52 -17.87
C SER A 384 -11.81 1.71 -16.55
N LYS A 385 -11.71 2.95 -16.07
CA LYS A 385 -11.06 3.27 -14.79
C LYS A 385 -11.66 2.49 -13.62
N ASP A 386 -12.97 2.29 -13.59
CA ASP A 386 -13.63 1.50 -12.54
C ASP A 386 -13.21 0.03 -12.59
N MET A 387 -13.12 -0.57 -13.79
CA MET A 387 -12.71 -1.97 -13.93
C MET A 387 -11.23 -2.14 -13.55
N ILE A 388 -10.37 -1.20 -13.95
CA ILE A 388 -8.98 -1.12 -13.48
C ILE A 388 -8.94 -1.04 -11.95
N GLY A 389 -9.79 -0.21 -11.34
CA GLY A 389 -9.93 -0.10 -9.89
C GLY A 389 -10.29 -1.43 -9.21
N ILE A 390 -11.22 -2.20 -9.78
CA ILE A 390 -11.60 -3.54 -9.29
C ILE A 390 -10.41 -4.50 -9.39
N LEU A 391 -9.75 -4.59 -10.55
CA LEU A 391 -8.65 -5.51 -10.79
C LEU A 391 -7.42 -5.18 -9.94
N ARG A 392 -7.13 -3.89 -9.73
CA ARG A 392 -6.01 -3.44 -8.89
C ARG A 392 -6.20 -3.76 -7.41
N LYS A 393 -7.44 -3.66 -6.91
CA LYS A 393 -7.78 -3.90 -5.50
C LYS A 393 -8.05 -5.37 -5.18
N THR A 394 -8.32 -6.18 -6.19
CA THR A 394 -8.64 -7.61 -6.03
C THR A 394 -7.53 -8.40 -6.70
N LYS A 395 -6.50 -8.81 -5.95
CA LYS A 395 -5.37 -9.55 -6.53
C LYS A 395 -5.64 -11.04 -6.47
N ARG A 396 -5.13 -11.79 -7.44
CA ARG A 396 -5.29 -13.26 -7.45
C ARG A 396 -4.68 -13.93 -6.21
N GLY A 397 -3.53 -13.41 -5.75
CA GLY A 397 -2.82 -13.93 -4.58
C GLY A 397 -3.55 -13.77 -3.24
N ASP A 398 -4.60 -12.93 -3.19
CA ASP A 398 -5.39 -12.70 -1.98
C ASP A 398 -6.43 -13.83 -1.75
N PHE A 399 -6.54 -14.79 -2.67
CA PHE A 399 -7.55 -15.85 -2.65
C PHE A 399 -6.90 -17.24 -2.62
N SER A 400 -7.51 -18.15 -1.85
CA SER A 400 -7.12 -19.56 -1.81
C SER A 400 -7.33 -20.29 -3.14
N SER A 401 -8.25 -19.79 -3.98
CA SER A 401 -8.56 -20.39 -5.27
C SER A 401 -8.91 -19.36 -6.35
N LEU A 402 -8.65 -19.73 -7.61
CA LEU A 402 -9.06 -18.94 -8.77
C LEU A 402 -10.60 -18.83 -8.89
N LYS A 403 -11.35 -19.78 -8.33
CA LYS A 403 -12.82 -19.76 -8.30
C LYS A 403 -13.32 -18.61 -7.42
N ASP A 404 -12.71 -18.43 -6.25
CA ASP A 404 -13.07 -17.38 -5.29
C ASP A 404 -12.66 -16.00 -5.80
N TYR A 405 -11.46 -15.91 -6.39
CA TYR A 405 -11.02 -14.71 -7.11
C TYR A 405 -12.07 -14.26 -8.16
N ARG A 406 -12.45 -15.16 -9.07
CA ARG A 406 -13.45 -14.86 -10.11
C ARG A 406 -14.82 -14.53 -9.51
N LYS A 407 -15.22 -15.15 -8.39
CA LYS A 407 -16.47 -14.84 -7.68
C LYS A 407 -16.44 -13.41 -7.14
N ALA A 408 -15.31 -12.98 -6.55
CA ALA A 408 -15.12 -11.63 -6.05
C ALA A 408 -15.19 -10.58 -7.18
N ILE A 409 -14.52 -10.83 -8.31
CA ILE A 409 -14.58 -9.94 -9.49
C ILE A 409 -16.02 -9.84 -10.03
N ARG A 410 -16.73 -10.97 -10.18
CA ARG A 410 -18.15 -10.94 -10.64
C ARG A 410 -19.04 -10.13 -9.72
N LYS A 411 -18.86 -10.27 -8.39
CA LYS A 411 -19.66 -9.52 -7.40
C LYS A 411 -19.47 -8.02 -7.59
N GLN A 412 -18.22 -7.56 -7.70
CA GLN A 412 -17.91 -6.13 -7.88
C GLN A 412 -18.38 -5.62 -9.26
N ALA A 413 -18.13 -6.37 -10.33
CA ALA A 413 -18.53 -5.97 -11.67
C ALA A 413 -20.05 -5.92 -11.84
N ARG A 414 -20.80 -6.84 -11.20
CA ARG A 414 -22.27 -6.78 -11.17
C ARG A 414 -22.77 -5.54 -10.44
N GLY A 415 -22.14 -5.17 -9.33
CA GLY A 415 -22.54 -4.00 -8.55
C GLY A 415 -22.27 -2.67 -9.26
N LEU A 416 -21.16 -2.56 -10.00
CA LEU A 416 -20.76 -1.31 -10.67
C LEU A 416 -21.25 -1.19 -12.11
N PHE A 417 -21.30 -2.29 -12.86
CA PHE A 417 -21.63 -2.28 -14.30
C PHE A 417 -22.92 -3.03 -14.64
N GLY A 418 -23.55 -3.70 -13.68
CA GLY A 418 -24.79 -4.47 -13.93
C GLY A 418 -24.57 -5.70 -14.80
N VAL A 419 -23.33 -6.11 -15.04
CA VAL A 419 -22.97 -7.18 -15.99
C VAL A 419 -22.53 -8.46 -15.27
N LYS A 420 -22.89 -9.61 -15.86
CA LYS A 420 -22.39 -10.92 -15.43
C LYS A 420 -21.20 -11.32 -16.29
N LEU A 421 -20.00 -11.22 -15.73
CA LEU A 421 -18.77 -11.61 -16.42
C LEU A 421 -18.55 -13.13 -16.38
N ASP A 422 -18.22 -13.73 -17.52
CA ASP A 422 -17.79 -15.12 -17.60
C ASP A 422 -16.32 -15.30 -17.15
N LYS A 423 -15.82 -16.54 -17.17
CA LYS A 423 -14.43 -16.83 -16.75
C LYS A 423 -13.41 -16.27 -17.74
N VAL A 424 -13.71 -16.26 -19.04
CA VAL A 424 -12.79 -15.86 -20.10
C VAL A 424 -12.58 -14.34 -20.08
N ALA A 425 -13.66 -13.58 -19.94
CA ALA A 425 -13.61 -12.13 -19.79
C ALA A 425 -12.81 -11.73 -18.55
N ILE A 426 -13.09 -12.34 -17.39
CA ILE A 426 -12.36 -12.02 -16.14
C ILE A 426 -10.87 -12.30 -16.32
N ASP A 427 -10.49 -13.51 -16.73
CA ASP A 427 -9.09 -13.86 -16.86
C ASP A 427 -8.37 -13.01 -17.91
N GLY A 428 -9.05 -12.70 -19.03
CA GLY A 428 -8.53 -11.83 -20.08
C GLY A 428 -8.26 -10.42 -19.56
N MET A 429 -9.24 -9.82 -18.88
CA MET A 429 -9.08 -8.48 -18.30
C MET A 429 -8.01 -8.45 -17.22
N THR A 430 -7.95 -9.46 -16.35
CA THR A 430 -6.91 -9.54 -15.32
C THR A 430 -5.52 -9.66 -15.94
N LYS A 431 -5.33 -10.55 -16.93
CA LYS A 431 -4.04 -10.69 -17.63
C LYS A 431 -3.64 -9.41 -18.36
N TYR A 432 -4.61 -8.75 -19.00
CA TYR A 432 -4.36 -7.48 -19.70
C TYR A 432 -3.92 -6.39 -18.71
N PHE A 433 -4.64 -6.21 -17.61
CA PHE A 433 -4.28 -5.25 -16.57
C PHE A 433 -2.91 -5.55 -15.95
N GLU A 434 -2.66 -6.80 -15.53
CA GLU A 434 -1.39 -7.18 -14.88
C GLU A 434 -0.19 -6.99 -15.83
N GLY A 435 -0.34 -7.32 -17.12
CA GLY A 435 0.75 -7.12 -18.08
C GLY A 435 0.98 -5.65 -18.43
N VAL A 436 -0.06 -4.82 -18.49
CA VAL A 436 0.12 -3.36 -18.62
C VAL A 436 0.75 -2.78 -17.35
N ASP A 437 0.29 -3.18 -16.17
CA ASP A 437 0.87 -2.74 -14.89
C ASP A 437 2.36 -3.10 -14.82
N ALA A 438 2.76 -4.29 -15.31
CA ALA A 438 4.15 -4.72 -15.39
C ALA A 438 5.03 -3.81 -16.27
N LEU A 439 4.46 -3.16 -17.28
CA LEU A 439 5.14 -2.20 -18.17
C LEU A 439 5.11 -0.75 -17.67
N SER A 440 4.56 -0.49 -16.47
CA SER A 440 4.47 0.88 -15.94
C SER A 440 5.85 1.48 -15.68
N PRO A 441 6.08 2.75 -16.07
CA PRO A 441 7.37 3.41 -15.95
C PRO A 441 7.71 3.68 -14.47
N PRO A 442 8.99 3.87 -14.14
CA PRO A 442 9.39 4.31 -12.81
C PRO A 442 8.87 5.72 -12.55
N LEU A 443 8.30 5.94 -11.38
CA LEU A 443 7.99 7.29 -10.90
C LEU A 443 9.22 7.87 -10.21
N PHE A 444 9.55 9.13 -10.54
CA PHE A 444 10.64 9.87 -9.93
C PHE A 444 10.12 10.91 -8.95
N ILE A 445 10.58 10.85 -7.71
CA ILE A 445 10.34 11.92 -6.74
C ILE A 445 11.57 12.80 -6.62
N ARG A 446 11.37 14.11 -6.77
CA ARG A 446 12.46 15.10 -6.68
C ARG A 446 13.11 15.16 -5.30
N SER A 447 12.38 14.76 -4.27
CA SER A 447 12.80 14.83 -2.88
C SER A 447 11.88 14.03 -1.96
N ARG A 448 12.43 13.52 -0.86
CA ARG A 448 11.69 12.97 0.28
C ARG A 448 11.75 13.98 1.41
N ASN A 449 10.64 14.32 2.06
CA ASN A 449 10.69 15.34 3.11
C ASN A 449 9.68 15.06 4.22
N GLY A 450 9.99 14.28 5.23
CA GLY A 450 8.99 13.89 6.26
C GLY A 450 8.02 15.03 6.65
N ILE A 451 6.71 14.76 6.59
CA ILE A 451 5.66 15.65 7.07
C ILE A 451 5.73 15.56 8.58
N ASP A 452 6.27 16.60 9.20
CA ASP A 452 6.37 16.66 10.64
C ASP A 452 5.02 17.03 11.26
N LEU A 453 4.27 16.01 11.67
CA LEU A 453 2.98 16.17 12.32
C LEU A 453 3.08 16.82 13.71
N SER A 454 4.28 16.89 14.32
CA SER A 454 4.45 17.55 15.62
C SER A 454 4.25 19.07 15.53
N SER A 455 4.51 19.67 14.36
CA SER A 455 4.31 21.10 14.07
C SER A 455 2.83 21.53 14.03
N ALA A 456 1.89 20.58 14.00
CA ALA A 456 0.47 20.87 13.94
C ALA A 456 -0.09 21.28 15.31
N ASN A 457 -0.33 22.57 15.53
CA ASN A 457 -0.84 23.07 16.81
C ASN A 457 -2.34 23.33 16.82
N SER A 458 -2.92 23.66 15.67
CA SER A 458 -4.28 24.23 15.58
C SER A 458 -5.19 23.47 14.63
N GLY A 459 -4.95 22.17 14.43
CA GLY A 459 -5.69 21.32 13.51
C GLY A 459 -4.82 20.77 12.38
N LEU A 460 -5.38 19.84 11.64
CA LEU A 460 -4.77 19.15 10.52
C LEU A 460 -5.79 19.10 9.38
N VAL A 461 -5.37 19.49 8.19
CA VAL A 461 -6.13 19.28 6.96
C VAL A 461 -5.33 18.33 6.09
N SER A 462 -5.88 17.15 5.86
CA SER A 462 -5.30 16.11 5.03
C SER A 462 -6.01 16.05 3.69
N VAL A 463 -5.27 15.77 2.62
CA VAL A 463 -5.82 15.40 1.32
C VAL A 463 -5.12 14.14 0.80
N ASP A 464 -5.90 13.19 0.31
CA ASP A 464 -5.43 12.08 -0.55
C ASP A 464 -6.01 12.29 -1.96
N PHE A 465 -5.13 12.34 -2.97
CA PHE A 465 -5.56 12.44 -4.36
C PHE A 465 -6.00 11.08 -4.89
N THR A 466 -7.31 10.92 -5.08
CA THR A 466 -7.87 9.64 -5.45
C THR A 466 -7.46 9.21 -6.86
N GLY A 467 -7.41 7.90 -7.09
CA GLY A 467 -7.35 7.34 -8.43
C GLY A 467 -6.00 7.41 -9.14
N VAL A 468 -4.93 7.99 -8.57
CA VAL A 468 -3.64 8.16 -9.27
C VAL A 468 -3.10 6.85 -9.86
N GLY A 469 -3.13 5.75 -9.10
CA GLY A 469 -2.71 4.44 -9.62
C GLY A 469 -3.63 3.86 -10.70
N VAL A 470 -4.92 4.22 -10.70
CA VAL A 470 -5.89 3.83 -11.75
C VAL A 470 -5.66 4.68 -13.00
N ASP A 471 -5.44 5.99 -12.83
CA ASP A 471 -5.13 6.93 -13.90
C ASP A 471 -3.83 6.53 -14.62
N ASN A 472 -2.78 6.17 -13.87
CA ASN A 472 -1.52 5.69 -14.46
C ASN A 472 -1.72 4.43 -15.31
N ALA A 473 -2.48 3.43 -14.81
CA ALA A 473 -2.74 2.22 -15.56
C ALA A 473 -3.61 2.48 -16.80
N PHE A 474 -4.59 3.37 -16.69
CA PHE A 474 -5.44 3.80 -17.80
C PHE A 474 -4.62 4.49 -18.90
N GLU A 475 -3.79 5.45 -18.51
CA GLU A 475 -2.90 6.14 -19.45
C GLU A 475 -1.81 5.24 -20.03
N ALA A 476 -1.32 4.25 -19.27
CA ALA A 476 -0.43 3.22 -19.81
C ALA A 476 -1.12 2.37 -20.89
N MET A 477 -2.41 2.03 -20.73
CA MET A 477 -3.19 1.35 -21.78
C MET A 477 -3.32 2.23 -23.03
N ASN A 478 -3.57 3.54 -22.87
CA ASN A 478 -3.60 4.51 -23.98
C ASN A 478 -2.25 4.60 -24.70
N GLY A 479 -1.15 4.69 -23.94
CA GLY A 479 0.20 4.73 -24.47
C GLY A 479 0.53 3.47 -25.28
N LEU A 480 0.16 2.29 -24.78
CA LEU A 480 0.36 1.03 -25.48
C LEU A 480 -0.42 0.96 -26.80
N LEU A 481 -1.61 1.57 -26.88
CA LEU A 481 -2.39 1.61 -28.12
C LEU A 481 -1.76 2.42 -29.26
N LYS A 482 -0.98 3.45 -28.90
CA LYS A 482 -0.23 4.29 -29.85
C LYS A 482 1.07 3.63 -30.29
N ALA A 483 1.58 2.68 -29.52
CA ALA A 483 2.70 1.84 -29.90
C ALA A 483 2.28 0.90 -31.03
N THR A 484 2.31 1.38 -32.27
CA THR A 484 2.01 0.61 -33.48
C THR A 484 3.31 0.38 -34.24
N THR A 485 3.64 -0.89 -34.46
CA THR A 485 4.96 -1.34 -34.92
C THR A 485 4.82 -2.38 -36.02
N GLU A 486 3.94 -2.15 -36.99
CA GLU A 486 3.92 -3.00 -38.18
C GLU A 486 5.31 -2.93 -38.84
N GLY A 487 5.96 -4.09 -38.97
CA GLY A 487 7.29 -4.23 -39.58
C GLY A 487 8.49 -3.80 -38.73
N ALA A 488 8.32 -3.31 -37.49
CA ALA A 488 9.47 -2.95 -36.65
C ALA A 488 10.11 -4.18 -35.98
N GLY A 489 11.44 -4.22 -35.91
CA GLY A 489 12.15 -5.24 -35.13
C GLY A 489 11.81 -5.15 -33.62
N ASN A 490 12.00 -6.25 -32.88
CA ASN A 490 11.60 -6.38 -31.47
C ASN A 490 12.09 -5.21 -30.60
N LYS A 491 13.34 -4.77 -30.77
CA LYS A 491 13.91 -3.64 -30.02
C LYS A 491 13.13 -2.35 -30.23
N LYS A 492 12.87 -1.97 -31.49
CA LYS A 492 12.12 -0.75 -31.82
C LYS A 492 10.68 -0.80 -31.31
N LEU A 493 10.05 -1.98 -31.32
CA LEU A 493 8.72 -2.16 -30.75
C LEU A 493 8.73 -1.89 -29.24
N VAL A 494 9.64 -2.52 -28.49
CA VAL A 494 9.70 -2.34 -27.04
C VAL A 494 10.04 -0.88 -26.69
N GLU A 495 11.03 -0.27 -27.34
CA GLU A 495 11.40 1.13 -27.12
C GLU A 495 10.24 2.09 -27.40
N GLY A 496 9.54 1.92 -28.54
CA GLY A 496 8.39 2.74 -28.89
C GLY A 496 7.23 2.57 -27.92
N ALA A 497 6.96 1.35 -27.45
CA ALA A 497 5.92 1.08 -26.47
C ALA A 497 6.22 1.69 -25.11
N LEU A 498 7.41 1.46 -24.57
CA LEU A 498 7.81 1.99 -23.28
C LEU A 498 7.84 3.52 -23.28
N LYS A 499 8.37 4.14 -24.34
CA LYS A 499 8.34 5.60 -24.49
C LYS A 499 6.91 6.14 -24.54
N SER A 500 6.04 5.53 -25.33
CA SER A 500 4.65 5.98 -25.45
C SER A 500 3.89 5.85 -24.13
N ILE A 501 4.12 4.77 -23.37
CA ILE A 501 3.58 4.61 -22.02
C ILE A 501 4.09 5.72 -21.10
N ASP A 502 5.39 5.98 -21.08
CA ASP A 502 6.02 7.01 -20.25
C ASP A 502 5.42 8.39 -20.52
N ASP A 503 5.38 8.81 -21.80
CA ASP A 503 4.80 10.08 -22.23
C ASP A 503 3.32 10.23 -21.79
N HIS A 504 2.53 9.14 -21.71
CA HIS A 504 1.13 9.20 -21.25
C HIS A 504 1.01 9.25 -19.73
N VAL A 505 1.86 8.52 -19.00
CA VAL A 505 1.88 8.54 -17.54
C VAL A 505 2.37 9.91 -17.00
N GLU A 506 3.21 10.62 -17.75
CA GLU A 506 3.58 12.01 -17.43
C GLU A 506 2.35 12.94 -17.35
N ASN A 507 1.31 12.74 -18.18
CA ASN A 507 0.06 13.52 -18.10
C ASN A 507 -0.64 13.36 -16.74
N VAL A 508 -0.57 12.18 -16.14
CA VAL A 508 -1.12 11.94 -14.79
C VAL A 508 -0.31 12.70 -13.74
N THR A 509 1.01 12.74 -13.90
CA THR A 509 1.89 13.51 -13.02
C THR A 509 1.58 15.01 -13.10
N GLU A 510 1.37 15.54 -14.30
CA GLU A 510 0.94 16.93 -14.47
C GLU A 510 -0.43 17.21 -13.84
N SER A 511 -1.39 16.30 -14.04
CA SER A 511 -2.72 16.39 -13.44
C SER A 511 -2.68 16.40 -11.91
N MET A 512 -1.85 15.53 -11.32
CA MET A 512 -1.60 15.53 -9.88
C MET A 512 -0.97 16.85 -9.43
N ASN A 513 0.01 17.40 -10.16
CA ASN A 513 0.62 18.68 -9.82
C ASN A 513 -0.37 19.86 -9.92
N ARG A 514 -1.32 19.82 -10.87
CA ARG A 514 -2.44 20.77 -10.92
C ARG A 514 -3.32 20.64 -9.67
N SER A 515 -3.64 19.41 -9.27
CA SER A 515 -4.45 19.13 -8.06
C SER A 515 -3.77 19.63 -6.77
N LYS A 516 -2.44 19.48 -6.67
CA LYS A 516 -1.64 20.03 -5.56
C LYS A 516 -1.70 21.55 -5.48
N ARG A 517 -1.59 22.23 -6.63
CA ARG A 517 -1.74 23.69 -6.70
C ARG A 517 -3.14 24.13 -6.30
N ALA A 518 -4.17 23.48 -6.82
CA ALA A 518 -5.55 23.76 -6.44
C ALA A 518 -5.81 23.58 -4.93
N PHE A 519 -5.22 22.54 -4.31
CA PHE A 519 -5.27 22.36 -2.86
C PHE A 519 -4.55 23.48 -2.10
N ASN A 520 -3.32 23.83 -2.50
CA ASN A 520 -2.59 24.96 -1.93
C ASN A 520 -3.39 26.25 -2.01
N ASP A 521 -3.85 26.62 -3.21
CA ASP A 521 -4.64 27.82 -3.46
C ASP A 521 -5.91 27.84 -2.61
N GLY A 522 -6.58 26.69 -2.47
CA GLY A 522 -7.75 26.54 -1.60
C GLY A 522 -7.42 26.78 -0.13
N THR A 523 -6.35 26.17 0.38
CA THR A 523 -5.94 26.34 1.80
C THR A 523 -5.45 27.75 2.12
N GLN A 524 -4.72 28.39 1.21
CA GLN A 524 -4.26 29.77 1.34
C GLN A 524 -5.43 30.76 1.28
N HIS A 525 -6.40 30.52 0.39
CA HIS A 525 -7.61 31.34 0.32
C HIS A 525 -8.44 31.30 1.61
N VAL A 526 -8.55 30.12 2.25
CA VAL A 526 -9.30 29.96 3.51
C VAL A 526 -8.54 30.54 4.70
N SER A 527 -7.23 30.33 4.77
CA SER A 527 -6.42 30.77 5.91
C SER A 527 -6.03 32.25 5.88
N GLY A 528 -5.93 32.84 4.70
CA GLY A 528 -5.32 34.15 4.49
C GLY A 528 -3.80 34.16 4.69
N ALA A 529 -3.17 33.01 4.91
CA ALA A 529 -1.73 32.85 5.09
C ALA A 529 -1.09 32.29 3.81
N GLU A 530 0.13 32.73 3.49
CA GLU A 530 0.88 32.26 2.32
C GLU A 530 1.57 30.89 2.54
N LYS A 531 1.41 30.29 3.73
CA LYS A 531 2.00 29.00 4.06
C LYS A 531 1.44 27.89 3.13
N PRO A 532 2.28 27.22 2.32
CA PRO A 532 1.80 26.16 1.43
C PRO A 532 1.52 24.87 2.20
N ALA A 533 0.67 24.01 1.64
CA ALA A 533 0.55 22.63 2.08
C ALA A 533 1.78 21.80 1.68
N VAL A 534 1.94 20.67 2.34
CA VAL A 534 3.10 19.79 2.28
C VAL A 534 2.65 18.44 1.67
N PHE A 535 3.05 18.12 0.43
CA PHE A 535 2.71 16.88 -0.33
C PHE A 535 3.69 15.70 -0.45
N SER A 536 3.33 14.53 0.08
CA SER A 536 4.09 13.29 -0.12
C SER A 536 3.50 12.40 -1.20
N GLY A 537 3.96 12.52 -2.45
CA GLY A 537 3.35 11.75 -3.54
C GLY A 537 1.91 12.20 -3.76
N ASP A 538 0.94 11.33 -3.55
CA ASP A 538 -0.51 11.58 -3.62
C ASP A 538 -1.13 12.08 -2.30
N ASP A 539 -0.40 12.06 -1.19
CA ASP A 539 -0.83 12.62 0.10
C ASP A 539 -0.45 14.11 0.23
N GLY A 540 -1.25 14.91 0.92
CA GLY A 540 -0.95 16.31 1.24
C GLY A 540 -1.46 16.74 2.61
N MET A 541 -0.68 17.54 3.34
CA MET A 541 -1.05 18.10 4.65
C MET A 541 -0.96 19.61 4.66
N TYR A 542 -1.99 20.26 5.17
CA TYR A 542 -1.96 21.66 5.54
C TYR A 542 -2.12 21.80 7.05
N PHE A 543 -1.35 22.71 7.64
CA PHE A 543 -1.30 22.98 9.08
C PHE A 543 -1.80 24.40 9.35
N PRO A 544 -3.10 24.58 9.66
CA PRO A 544 -3.66 25.87 10.00
C PRO A 544 -2.94 26.52 11.17
N ASP A 545 -2.79 27.85 11.14
CA ASP A 545 -2.22 28.62 12.26
C ASP A 545 -3.24 28.79 13.40
N LYS A 546 -4.54 28.67 13.09
CA LYS A 546 -5.65 28.71 14.04
C LYS A 546 -6.65 27.58 13.73
N PRO A 547 -7.43 27.12 14.73
CA PRO A 547 -8.49 26.15 14.48
C PRO A 547 -9.49 26.70 13.46
N TRP A 548 -9.75 25.94 12.42
CA TRP A 548 -10.74 26.31 11.41
C TRP A 548 -12.16 26.04 11.92
N THR A 549 -13.02 27.03 11.74
CA THR A 549 -14.46 26.92 11.92
C THR A 549 -15.07 26.00 10.86
N ARG A 550 -16.28 25.50 11.12
CA ARG A 550 -17.03 24.72 10.13
C ARG A 550 -17.19 25.45 8.80
N SER A 551 -17.44 26.77 8.83
CA SER A 551 -17.57 27.58 7.63
C SER A 551 -16.26 27.65 6.83
N GLU A 552 -15.12 27.81 7.49
CA GLU A 552 -13.80 27.76 6.83
C GLU A 552 -13.53 26.38 6.21
N LYS A 553 -13.83 25.29 6.94
CA LYS A 553 -13.72 23.92 6.40
C LYS A 553 -14.62 23.73 5.16
N GLN A 554 -15.87 24.21 5.21
CA GLN A 554 -16.81 24.14 4.08
C GLN A 554 -16.34 24.96 2.88
N LYS A 555 -15.77 26.15 3.07
CA LYS A 555 -15.19 26.97 1.98
C LYS A 555 -14.11 26.22 1.21
N LEU A 556 -13.23 25.49 1.90
CA LEU A 556 -12.22 24.65 1.24
C LEU A 556 -12.90 23.56 0.40
N VAL A 557 -13.88 22.86 0.98
CA VAL A 557 -14.62 21.78 0.31
C VAL A 557 -15.37 22.30 -0.92
N ASP A 558 -16.01 23.46 -0.85
CA ASP A 558 -16.71 24.08 -1.99
C ASP A 558 -15.73 24.47 -3.09
N LYS A 559 -14.57 25.02 -2.73
CA LYS A 559 -13.52 25.42 -3.68
C LYS A 559 -12.97 24.21 -4.44
N LEU A 560 -12.65 23.12 -3.74
CA LEU A 560 -12.10 21.91 -4.35
C LEU A 560 -13.16 21.11 -5.12
N GLY A 561 -14.41 21.16 -4.67
CA GLY A 561 -15.56 20.54 -5.33
C GLY A 561 -16.01 21.23 -6.62
N GLY A 562 -15.33 22.26 -7.10
CA GLY A 562 -15.72 22.99 -8.31
C GLY A 562 -15.27 22.36 -9.63
N GLU A 563 -14.12 21.68 -9.66
CA GLU A 563 -13.52 21.17 -10.91
C GLU A 563 -13.58 19.64 -11.03
N ASP A 564 -12.91 18.92 -10.12
CA ASP A 564 -12.89 17.45 -10.07
C ASP A 564 -13.21 16.97 -8.64
N PRO A 565 -14.51 16.93 -8.27
CA PRO A 565 -14.93 16.73 -6.89
C PRO A 565 -14.45 15.40 -6.30
N SER A 566 -14.41 14.35 -7.12
CA SER A 566 -13.99 13.03 -6.67
C SER A 566 -12.48 12.86 -6.50
N LYS A 567 -11.69 13.77 -7.05
CA LYS A 567 -10.22 13.72 -6.96
C LYS A 567 -9.71 13.96 -5.55
N TYR A 568 -10.40 14.76 -4.76
CA TYR A 568 -9.95 15.20 -3.45
C TYR A 568 -10.67 14.40 -2.35
N ARG A 569 -9.93 13.54 -1.64
CA ARG A 569 -10.38 12.99 -0.36
C ARG A 569 -9.81 13.84 0.76
N VAL A 570 -10.62 14.74 1.31
CA VAL A 570 -10.18 15.67 2.36
C VAL A 570 -10.62 15.18 3.73
N THR A 571 -9.72 15.26 4.72
CA THR A 571 -10.07 15.03 6.12
C THR A 571 -9.58 16.17 7.01
N PHE A 572 -10.40 16.50 8.01
CA PHE A 572 -10.10 17.50 9.03
C PHE A 572 -9.95 16.79 10.36
N VAL A 573 -8.79 16.91 11.00
CA VAL A 573 -8.51 16.28 12.29
C VAL A 573 -8.07 17.32 13.30
N GLU A 574 -8.67 17.31 14.48
CA GLU A 574 -8.28 18.19 15.58
C GLU A 574 -6.92 17.76 16.17
N THR A 575 -6.10 18.72 16.62
CA THR A 575 -4.81 18.46 17.29
C THR A 575 -4.94 18.30 18.81
N LYS A 576 -6.16 18.47 19.32
CA LYS A 576 -6.52 18.34 20.73
C LYS A 576 -7.70 17.39 20.86
N TYR A 577 -7.70 16.58 21.91
CA TYR A 577 -8.88 15.82 22.31
C TYR A 577 -9.99 16.77 22.73
N LYS A 578 -11.23 16.27 22.83
CA LYS A 578 -12.39 17.05 23.32
C LYS A 578 -12.17 17.70 24.68
N ASN A 579 -11.32 17.12 25.54
CA ASN A 579 -10.96 17.67 26.85
C ASN A 579 -9.85 18.74 26.80
N GLY A 580 -9.42 19.16 25.60
CA GLY A 580 -8.39 20.16 25.37
C GLY A 580 -6.94 19.64 25.43
N LYS A 581 -6.71 18.39 25.85
CA LYS A 581 -5.36 17.84 25.90
C LYS A 581 -4.77 17.66 24.49
N PRO A 582 -3.48 17.98 24.27
CA PRO A 582 -2.83 17.74 22.98
C PRO A 582 -2.85 16.26 22.61
N ILE A 583 -3.08 15.99 21.33
CA ILE A 583 -2.93 14.65 20.77
C ILE A 583 -1.46 14.46 20.40
N PRO A 584 -0.81 13.37 20.86
CA PRO A 584 0.55 12.98 20.43
C PRO A 584 0.71 12.90 18.91
N ALA A 585 1.87 13.27 18.38
CA ALA A 585 2.09 13.38 16.93
C ALA A 585 1.97 12.04 16.18
N ASP A 586 2.39 10.95 16.82
CA ASP A 586 2.24 9.57 16.35
C ASP A 586 0.75 9.19 16.21
N LEU A 587 -0.09 9.54 17.19
CA LEU A 587 -1.54 9.28 17.14
C LEU A 587 -2.28 10.16 16.11
N ARG A 588 -1.77 11.36 15.80
CA ARG A 588 -2.38 12.23 14.75
C ARG A 588 -2.40 11.53 13.39
N SER A 589 -1.34 10.81 13.04
CA SER A 589 -1.29 10.04 11.80
C SER A 589 -2.36 8.96 11.75
N GLU A 590 -2.62 8.28 12.88
CA GLU A 590 -3.67 7.26 12.98
C GLU A 590 -5.05 7.85 12.73
N TYR A 591 -5.32 9.01 13.31
CA TYR A 591 -6.61 9.68 13.18
C TYR A 591 -6.88 10.20 11.77
N ILE A 592 -5.85 10.68 11.06
CA ILE A 592 -5.96 11.00 9.63
C ILE A 592 -6.36 9.76 8.84
N VAL A 593 -5.64 8.65 9.03
CA VAL A 593 -5.92 7.38 8.34
C VAL A 593 -7.30 6.85 8.69
N LYS A 594 -7.73 6.96 9.96
CA LYS A 594 -9.06 6.54 10.40
C LYS A 594 -10.14 7.33 9.67
N ALA A 595 -10.02 8.66 9.61
CA ALA A 595 -10.96 9.50 8.86
C ALA A 595 -10.97 9.20 7.37
N GLU A 596 -9.81 8.90 6.79
CA GLU A 596 -9.69 8.49 5.40
C GLU A 596 -10.37 7.14 5.12
N LYS A 597 -10.21 6.16 6.03
CA LYS A 597 -10.87 4.85 5.96
C LYS A 597 -12.40 4.99 6.04
N VAL A 598 -12.92 5.87 6.89
CA VAL A 598 -14.35 6.16 6.99
C VAL A 598 -14.88 6.69 5.65
N GLU A 599 -14.18 7.65 5.03
CA GLU A 599 -14.56 8.14 3.70
C GLU A 599 -14.60 7.03 2.65
N LYS A 600 -13.56 6.19 2.61
CA LYS A 600 -13.48 5.03 1.70
C LYS A 600 -14.63 4.06 1.93
N ALA A 601 -14.97 3.80 3.18
CA ALA A 601 -16.05 2.90 3.57
C ALA A 601 -17.41 3.48 3.13
N ILE A 602 -17.65 4.78 3.31
CA ILE A 602 -18.85 5.46 2.82
C ILE A 602 -18.95 5.29 1.31
N ARG A 603 -17.90 5.67 0.55
CA ARG A 603 -17.93 5.52 -0.91
C ARG A 603 -18.20 4.09 -1.35
N LYS A 604 -17.57 3.10 -0.70
CA LYS A 604 -17.77 1.67 -1.00
C LYS A 604 -19.20 1.21 -0.71
N ALA A 605 -19.85 1.73 0.33
CA ALA A 605 -21.20 1.34 0.72
C ALA A 605 -22.26 1.95 -0.21
N VAL A 606 -22.09 3.21 -0.59
CA VAL A 606 -23.12 3.96 -1.33
C VAL A 606 -22.96 3.87 -2.84
N THR A 607 -21.77 3.61 -3.38
CA THR A 607 -21.55 3.64 -4.84
C THR A 607 -21.93 2.31 -5.48
N GLY A 608 -22.84 2.34 -6.45
CA GLY A 608 -23.23 1.18 -7.24
C GLY A 608 -24.56 1.38 -7.97
N LEU A 609 -25.14 0.28 -8.45
CA LEU A 609 -26.41 0.26 -9.18
C LEU A 609 -27.53 -0.29 -8.29
N GLY A 610 -28.58 0.51 -8.07
CA GLY A 610 -29.78 0.07 -7.36
C GLY A 610 -30.46 1.19 -6.56
N GLU A 611 -31.61 0.87 -5.99
CA GLU A 611 -32.31 1.78 -5.07
C GLU A 611 -31.47 2.00 -3.81
N GLY A 612 -31.34 3.27 -3.39
CA GLY A 612 -30.51 3.65 -2.23
C GLY A 612 -29.00 3.67 -2.51
N GLN A 613 -28.57 3.48 -3.76
CA GLN A 613 -27.18 3.68 -4.19
C GLN A 613 -27.01 4.93 -5.06
N ILE A 614 -25.80 5.45 -5.08
CA ILE A 614 -25.36 6.55 -5.95
C ILE A 614 -24.63 5.91 -7.13
N SER A 615 -25.03 6.24 -8.36
CA SER A 615 -24.37 5.67 -9.54
C SER A 615 -22.90 6.08 -9.59
N PRO A 616 -22.01 5.27 -10.19
CA PRO A 616 -20.59 5.61 -10.31
C PRO A 616 -20.34 6.96 -10.99
N GLU A 617 -21.09 7.29 -12.05
CA GLU A 617 -21.00 8.57 -12.75
C GLU A 617 -21.35 9.71 -11.81
N ARG A 618 -22.43 9.55 -11.04
CA ARG A 618 -22.90 10.57 -10.12
C ARG A 618 -21.94 10.75 -8.94
N ALA A 619 -21.39 9.65 -8.42
CA ALA A 619 -20.41 9.68 -7.32
C ALA A 619 -19.11 10.41 -7.70
N ARG A 620 -18.74 10.47 -8.98
CA ARG A 620 -17.59 11.25 -9.48
C ARG A 620 -17.80 12.76 -9.42
N GLU A 621 -19.06 13.21 -9.42
CA GLU A 621 -19.44 14.62 -9.32
C GLU A 621 -19.55 15.11 -7.86
N MET A 622 -19.15 14.25 -6.90
CA MET A 622 -19.29 14.48 -5.47
C MET A 622 -17.95 14.47 -4.74
N MET A 623 -17.77 15.50 -3.92
CA MET A 623 -16.71 15.55 -2.91
C MET A 623 -17.29 15.23 -1.54
N ILE A 624 -16.62 14.33 -0.83
CA ILE A 624 -16.92 13.97 0.54
C ILE A 624 -15.69 14.32 1.37
N ALA A 625 -15.85 15.16 2.39
CA ALA A 625 -14.81 15.43 3.35
C ALA A 625 -15.24 15.03 4.76
N ILE A 626 -14.33 14.40 5.50
CA ILE A 626 -14.60 13.89 6.85
C ILE A 626 -14.01 14.82 7.89
N GLU A 627 -14.84 15.28 8.81
CA GLU A 627 -14.42 15.96 10.03
C GLU A 627 -14.35 14.94 11.16
N TYR A 628 -13.19 14.81 11.80
CA TYR A 628 -12.95 13.87 12.89
C TYR A 628 -12.44 14.58 14.14
N LYS A 629 -13.14 14.39 15.27
CA LYS A 629 -12.79 14.94 16.58
C LYS A 629 -12.52 13.79 17.56
N PRO A 630 -11.25 13.39 17.73
CA PRO A 630 -10.87 12.28 18.59
C PRO A 630 -11.22 12.53 20.06
N ALA A 631 -11.60 11.47 20.77
CA ALA A 631 -11.80 11.49 22.22
C ALA A 631 -10.76 10.59 22.91
N GLN A 632 -10.16 11.08 24.01
CA GLN A 632 -9.22 10.26 24.81
C GLN A 632 -9.94 9.11 25.52
N ALA A 633 -11.18 9.37 25.95
CA ALA A 633 -12.10 8.39 26.51
C ALA A 633 -13.52 8.69 26.00
N GLY A 634 -14.33 7.65 25.81
CA GLY A 634 -15.68 7.76 25.27
C GLY A 634 -15.75 7.81 23.74
N LYS A 635 -16.88 8.27 23.20
CA LYS A 635 -17.14 8.30 21.75
C LYS A 635 -16.47 9.51 21.09
N SER A 636 -15.78 9.27 19.97
CA SER A 636 -15.28 10.33 19.10
C SER A 636 -16.42 10.97 18.32
N ASP A 637 -16.29 12.22 17.88
CA ASP A 637 -17.28 12.84 16.98
C ASP A 637 -16.82 12.77 15.53
N TRP A 638 -17.80 12.57 14.67
CA TRP A 638 -17.64 12.47 13.22
C TRP A 638 -18.66 13.37 12.54
N ASP A 639 -18.26 14.02 11.45
CA ASP A 639 -19.19 14.67 10.55
C ASP A 639 -18.69 14.60 9.11
N ILE A 640 -19.59 14.93 8.19
CA ILE A 640 -19.37 14.97 6.76
C ILE A 640 -19.68 16.36 6.22
N LEU A 641 -18.75 16.87 5.43
CA LEU A 641 -18.89 18.07 4.61
C LEU A 641 -18.99 17.65 3.15
N PHE A 642 -19.77 18.40 2.39
CA PHE A 642 -20.16 18.05 1.02
C PHE A 642 -19.66 19.11 0.06
N GLY A 643 -19.06 18.71 -1.06
CA GLY A 643 -18.67 19.61 -2.15
C GLY A 643 -19.11 19.06 -3.50
N GLY A 644 -19.14 19.92 -4.51
CA GLY A 644 -19.69 19.61 -5.82
C GLY A 644 -21.23 19.64 -5.84
N LYS A 645 -21.82 19.02 -6.86
CA LYS A 645 -23.29 19.02 -7.02
C LYS A 645 -23.85 17.86 -6.21
N ILE A 646 -24.37 18.09 -4.99
CA ILE A 646 -24.99 17.04 -4.15
C ILE A 646 -26.39 17.48 -3.73
N ASN A 647 -27.41 16.66 -4.04
CA ASN A 647 -28.79 16.93 -3.65
C ASN A 647 -29.11 16.39 -2.24
N HIS A 648 -30.27 16.79 -1.69
CA HIS A 648 -30.64 16.41 -0.33
C HIS A 648 -30.76 14.89 -0.11
N HIS A 649 -31.29 14.16 -1.09
CA HIS A 649 -31.43 12.70 -1.00
C HIS A 649 -30.07 12.00 -0.91
N GLU A 650 -29.11 12.42 -1.74
CA GLU A 650 -27.73 11.92 -1.73
C GLU A 650 -27.03 12.23 -0.40
N GLN A 651 -27.24 13.43 0.16
CA GLN A 651 -26.74 13.78 1.50
C GLN A 651 -27.32 12.84 2.58
N THR A 652 -28.61 12.51 2.51
CA THR A 652 -29.23 11.56 3.44
C THR A 652 -28.60 10.17 3.36
N ILE A 653 -28.37 9.65 2.14
CA ILE A 653 -27.70 8.35 1.93
C ILE A 653 -26.30 8.37 2.55
N LEU A 654 -25.52 9.42 2.29
CA LEU A 654 -24.15 9.56 2.78
C LEU A 654 -24.09 9.66 4.31
N ARG A 655 -25.00 10.42 4.95
CA ARG A 655 -25.07 10.55 6.41
C ARG A 655 -25.46 9.24 7.09
N ARG A 656 -26.48 8.54 6.57
CA ARG A 656 -26.87 7.21 7.09
C ARG A 656 -25.73 6.20 6.97
N SER A 657 -24.97 6.25 5.87
CA SER A 657 -23.80 5.39 5.71
C SER A 657 -22.71 5.70 6.74
N LEU A 658 -22.47 6.98 7.06
CA LEU A 658 -21.52 7.37 8.10
C LEU A 658 -21.95 6.81 9.46
N GLU A 659 -23.22 6.97 9.84
CA GLU A 659 -23.79 6.44 11.09
C GLU A 659 -23.58 4.93 11.20
N ALA A 660 -23.97 4.16 10.18
CA ALA A 660 -23.81 2.71 10.17
C ALA A 660 -22.33 2.25 10.28
N ILE A 661 -21.40 2.98 9.66
CA ILE A 661 -19.97 2.67 9.73
C ILE A 661 -19.41 2.94 11.13
N ILE A 662 -19.83 4.04 11.78
CA ILE A 662 -19.41 4.37 13.14
C ILE A 662 -19.99 3.37 14.14
N GLU A 663 -21.25 2.98 13.97
CA GLU A 663 -21.91 1.97 14.82
C GLU A 663 -21.24 0.60 14.71
N ALA A 664 -20.75 0.20 13.54
CA ALA A 664 -20.04 -1.06 13.36
C ALA A 664 -18.62 -1.07 13.96
N ASP A 665 -18.01 0.10 14.21
CA ASP A 665 -16.67 0.24 14.81
C ASP A 665 -16.73 0.31 16.36
N HIS A 666 -17.93 0.36 16.94
CA HIS A 666 -18.20 0.48 18.38
C HIS A 666 -18.89 -0.76 18.93
#